data_AF-A0A1Q6GV45-F1
#
_entry.id   AF-A0A1Q6GV45-F1
#
_cell.length_a   1.000
_cell.length_b   1.000
_cell.length_c   1.000
_cell.angle_alpha   90.00
_cell.angle_beta   90.00
_cell.angle_gamma   90.00
#
_symmetry.space_group_name_H-M   'P 1'
#
loop_
_entity.id
_entity.type
_entity.pdbx_description
1 polymer ?
#
loop_
_entity_poly.entity_id
_entity_poly.type
_entity_poly.pdbx_seq_one_letter_code
_entity_poly.pdbx_strand_id
1 'polypeptide(L)'
;MNLPIRVYVPNLKSREDRKKSIVLQFANRSEFDLHVVCALELKNAPAALWQTFYNIVSIEKERGSDFFIFCEDDHVFTDAYEKKAFFDLLEMADHYNADILSGGMSAVCDPVLISSNLFWVSSFTGMQFTVVYSRLYDRILASKTDCGYVTDIHLSFIAKNKFVIYPYISVQKEFGYSDVTSMNNEKGRVTKLFEVAQGVLGDLYKCNKFFSLIPQKKLNDVFNIDVHEMCIPTCIINLKERKDRYNHVLNEFSGRTEFDVHIIEACKNKVGAVGLWKSICQIIEEAKESNEDCVLICEDDHIFTEYYDRTKFMRQILLASVMGAQMLIGGIGGFGNLINLRFELYWCDWFWCTQFIVVYKNAYDIILNADFGVRDVADERLSSILTNKIVIAPFISEQTDFGYSDVTLENNNTSSILRHFAKSKRRLAHYKYAERIFSEGCLPLANIDVNSYLNQCNLKALQLGCGYNLIEGWLNTDLEPTYDAVFMDVTQTFPLPDRSVDYIYMSHLLEAFAFDQVIHILKECFRVLNKNGVFRLVLFSYEEIIKLFSTSNFSSIEKEYIKCNIKKYSSSEIDLTDIDSCLSVTLTNFMHKFYNCNLYNFKSLARLLGLIGFVDIVKCDILCSKHKPLRNLESCNLYMPLNMYKFETLILEATKG
;
A
#
# COMPACT_ATOMS: atom_id res chain seq x y z
N MET A 1 17.33 -31.20 -10.02
CA MET A 1 16.98 -30.16 -11.01
C MET A 1 17.27 -30.70 -12.41
N ASN A 2 16.36 -30.52 -13.38
CA ASN A 2 16.60 -30.92 -14.77
C ASN A 2 17.43 -29.85 -15.48
N LEU A 3 18.62 -30.22 -15.93
CA LEU A 3 19.52 -29.36 -16.71
C LEU A 3 19.52 -29.80 -18.18
N PRO A 4 19.74 -28.87 -19.12
CA PRO A 4 19.85 -27.40 -18.95
C PRO A 4 18.50 -26.71 -18.65
N ILE A 5 18.52 -25.54 -18.01
CA ILE A 5 17.33 -24.71 -17.75
C ILE A 5 16.94 -23.96 -19.02
N ARG A 6 15.67 -24.05 -19.44
CA ARG A 6 15.16 -23.29 -20.58
C ARG A 6 15.14 -21.79 -20.31
N VAL A 7 15.75 -21.03 -21.20
CA VAL A 7 15.75 -19.57 -21.21
C VAL A 7 15.06 -19.07 -22.46
N TYR A 8 14.01 -18.27 -22.31
CA TYR A 8 13.32 -17.63 -23.42
C TYR A 8 13.71 -16.15 -23.50
N VAL A 9 14.16 -15.72 -24.67
CA VAL A 9 14.49 -14.33 -24.96
C VAL A 9 13.64 -13.83 -26.12
N PRO A 10 12.60 -13.02 -25.90
CA PRO A 10 11.90 -12.37 -26.99
C PRO A 10 12.78 -11.30 -27.61
N ASN A 11 12.94 -11.35 -28.93
CA ASN A 11 13.72 -10.39 -29.69
C ASN A 11 12.99 -10.04 -30.99
N LEU A 12 12.95 -8.75 -31.31
CA LEU A 12 12.46 -8.29 -32.61
C LEU A 12 13.49 -8.62 -33.69
N LYS A 13 13.03 -9.09 -34.85
CA LYS A 13 13.92 -9.46 -35.97
C LYS A 13 14.84 -8.32 -36.41
N SER A 14 14.39 -7.08 -36.27
CA SER A 14 15.14 -5.87 -36.60
C SER A 14 16.31 -5.58 -35.65
N ARG A 15 16.33 -6.15 -34.43
CA ARG A 15 17.33 -5.87 -33.38
C ARG A 15 18.46 -6.89 -33.36
N GLU A 16 19.22 -6.95 -34.45
CA GLU A 16 20.33 -7.90 -34.60
C GLU A 16 21.47 -7.68 -33.59
N ASP A 17 21.71 -6.44 -33.18
CA ASP A 17 22.69 -6.04 -32.18
C ASP A 17 22.37 -6.61 -30.80
N ARG A 18 21.11 -6.50 -30.36
CA ARG A 18 20.62 -7.10 -29.11
C ARG A 18 20.68 -8.62 -29.18
N LYS A 19 20.27 -9.22 -30.30
CA LYS A 19 20.39 -10.66 -30.54
C LYS A 19 21.83 -11.17 -30.43
N LYS A 20 22.79 -10.45 -31.03
CA LYS A 20 24.22 -10.80 -30.92
C LYS A 20 24.70 -10.68 -29.48
N SER A 21 24.31 -9.61 -28.79
CA SER A 21 24.67 -9.38 -27.38
C SER A 21 24.16 -10.51 -26.48
N ILE A 22 22.89 -10.89 -26.58
CA ILE A 22 22.31 -11.91 -25.71
C ILE A 22 22.88 -13.30 -25.98
N VAL A 23 23.12 -13.67 -27.25
CA VAL A 23 23.78 -14.95 -27.57
C VAL A 23 25.18 -15.04 -26.94
N LEU A 24 25.92 -13.94 -26.91
CA LEU A 24 27.24 -13.88 -26.26
C LEU A 24 27.16 -14.03 -24.74
N GLN A 25 26.13 -13.48 -24.08
CA GLN A 25 25.93 -13.62 -22.63
C GLN A 25 25.78 -15.09 -22.18
N PHE A 26 25.25 -15.95 -23.06
CA PHE A 26 24.99 -17.36 -22.78
C PHE A 26 25.96 -18.36 -23.43
N ALA A 27 26.87 -17.91 -24.32
CA ALA A 27 27.70 -18.79 -25.16
C ALA A 27 28.57 -19.81 -24.41
N ASN A 28 28.94 -19.51 -23.15
CA ASN A 28 29.75 -20.39 -22.30
C ASN A 28 29.03 -20.87 -21.04
N ARG A 29 27.69 -20.85 -21.04
CA ARG A 29 26.86 -21.20 -19.89
C ARG A 29 25.99 -22.41 -20.19
N SER A 30 26.62 -23.58 -20.22
CA SER A 30 25.99 -24.87 -20.58
C SER A 30 24.79 -25.26 -19.71
N GLU A 31 24.64 -24.63 -18.53
CA GLU A 31 23.48 -24.76 -17.65
C GLU A 31 22.19 -24.16 -18.24
N PHE A 32 22.29 -23.35 -19.29
CA PHE A 32 21.14 -22.70 -19.93
C PHE A 32 20.91 -23.20 -21.36
N ASP A 33 19.66 -23.52 -21.67
CA ASP A 33 19.16 -23.84 -23.00
C ASP A 33 18.46 -22.60 -23.57
N LEU A 34 19.19 -21.82 -24.37
CA LEU A 34 18.75 -20.51 -24.87
C LEU A 34 17.84 -20.64 -26.11
N HIS A 35 16.63 -20.12 -25.98
CA HIS A 35 15.62 -20.00 -27.04
C HIS A 35 15.35 -18.51 -27.34
N VAL A 36 15.94 -17.99 -28.42
CA VAL A 36 15.61 -16.64 -28.90
C VAL A 36 14.31 -16.71 -29.71
N VAL A 37 13.23 -16.18 -29.15
CA VAL A 37 11.88 -16.21 -29.71
C VAL A 37 11.63 -14.93 -30.51
N CYS A 38 11.00 -15.05 -31.68
CA CYS A 38 10.54 -13.88 -32.43
C CYS A 38 9.42 -13.19 -31.65
N ALA A 39 9.67 -11.98 -31.16
CA ALA A 39 8.63 -11.20 -30.50
C ALA A 39 7.51 -10.84 -31.48
N LEU A 40 6.27 -10.79 -30.99
CA LEU A 40 5.14 -10.30 -31.78
C LEU A 40 5.32 -8.81 -32.09
N GLU A 41 4.90 -8.39 -33.28
CA GLU A 41 4.90 -6.99 -33.69
C GLU A 41 3.45 -6.49 -33.72
N LEU A 42 3.03 -5.82 -32.64
CA LEU A 42 1.74 -5.12 -32.57
C LEU A 42 1.98 -3.60 -32.55
N LYS A 43 0.97 -2.82 -32.92
CA LYS A 43 1.03 -1.35 -32.80
C LYS A 43 1.33 -0.89 -31.37
N ASN A 44 0.90 -1.68 -30.38
CA ASN A 44 1.17 -1.46 -28.96
C ASN A 44 2.27 -2.43 -28.51
N ALA A 45 3.49 -1.92 -28.30
CA ALA A 45 4.65 -2.73 -27.94
C ALA A 45 4.50 -3.50 -26.60
N PRO A 46 4.03 -2.88 -25.49
CA PRO A 46 3.68 -3.60 -24.27
C PRO A 46 2.76 -4.81 -24.50
N ALA A 47 1.71 -4.64 -25.30
CA ALA A 47 0.78 -5.73 -25.59
C ALA A 47 1.43 -6.88 -26.36
N ALA A 48 2.36 -6.56 -27.26
CA ALA A 48 3.09 -7.55 -28.03
C ALA A 48 4.02 -8.40 -27.16
N LEU A 49 4.70 -7.76 -26.19
CA LEU A 49 5.54 -8.45 -25.20
C LEU A 49 4.69 -9.35 -24.30
N TRP A 50 3.58 -8.84 -23.77
CA TRP A 50 2.66 -9.61 -22.94
C TRP A 50 2.15 -10.86 -23.66
N GLN A 51 1.70 -10.72 -24.91
CA GLN A 51 1.18 -11.85 -25.67
C GLN A 51 2.27 -12.88 -25.98
N THR A 52 3.51 -12.43 -26.23
CA THR A 52 4.67 -13.32 -26.41
C THR A 52 4.97 -14.09 -25.12
N PHE A 53 5.00 -13.39 -23.98
CA PHE A 53 5.18 -13.98 -22.65
C PHE A 53 4.08 -14.99 -22.29
N TYR A 54 2.81 -14.62 -22.51
CA TYR A 54 1.64 -15.48 -22.30
C TYR A 54 1.77 -16.79 -23.09
N ASN A 55 2.17 -16.72 -24.36
CA ASN A 55 2.33 -17.90 -25.21
C ASN A 55 3.45 -18.82 -24.69
N ILE A 56 4.56 -18.25 -24.21
CA ILE A 56 5.66 -19.02 -23.59
C ILE A 56 5.14 -19.76 -22.35
N VAL A 57 4.39 -19.08 -21.48
CA VAL A 57 3.81 -19.68 -20.27
C VAL A 57 2.84 -20.81 -20.61
N SER A 58 2.01 -20.65 -21.65
CA SER A 58 1.11 -21.71 -22.13
C SER A 58 1.89 -22.96 -22.55
N ILE A 59 2.98 -22.79 -23.30
CA ILE A 59 3.83 -23.91 -23.75
C ILE A 59 4.48 -24.61 -22.56
N GLU A 60 5.02 -23.86 -21.59
CA GLU A 60 5.69 -24.45 -20.42
C GLU A 60 4.71 -25.12 -19.47
N LYS A 61 3.47 -24.60 -19.35
CA LYS A 61 2.40 -25.27 -18.61
C LYS A 61 2.00 -26.60 -19.25
N GLU A 62 1.82 -26.65 -20.57
CA GLU A 62 1.50 -27.88 -21.29
C GLU A 62 2.61 -28.94 -21.15
N ARG A 63 3.86 -28.51 -21.03
CA ARG A 63 5.01 -29.39 -20.78
C ARG A 63 5.10 -29.90 -19.34
N GLY A 64 4.43 -29.26 -18.39
CA GLY A 64 4.57 -29.55 -16.96
C GLY A 64 5.94 -29.13 -16.41
N SER A 65 6.53 -28.06 -16.94
CA SER A 65 7.80 -27.52 -16.43
C SER A 65 7.61 -26.92 -15.02
N ASP A 66 8.53 -27.20 -14.10
CA ASP A 66 8.50 -26.62 -12.75
C ASP A 66 8.76 -25.11 -12.76
N PHE A 67 9.65 -24.67 -13.66
CA PHE A 67 9.94 -23.26 -13.91
C PHE A 67 10.62 -23.09 -15.28
N PHE A 68 10.69 -21.85 -15.77
CA PHE A 68 11.55 -21.44 -16.88
C PHE A 68 12.18 -20.08 -16.57
N ILE A 69 13.17 -19.66 -17.36
CA ILE A 69 13.73 -18.30 -17.27
C ILE A 69 13.22 -17.48 -18.44
N PHE A 70 12.61 -16.34 -18.14
CA PHE A 70 12.36 -15.27 -19.09
C PHE A 70 13.50 -14.24 -19.00
N CYS A 71 14.04 -13.83 -20.13
CA CYS A 71 15.19 -12.93 -20.17
C CYS A 71 15.00 -11.89 -21.26
N GLU A 72 15.21 -10.61 -20.96
CA GLU A 72 15.09 -9.54 -21.96
C GLU A 72 16.31 -9.52 -22.91
N ASP A 73 16.12 -9.03 -24.14
CA ASP A 73 17.17 -9.07 -25.18
C ASP A 73 18.35 -8.11 -24.93
N ASP A 74 18.26 -7.28 -23.90
CA ASP A 74 19.30 -6.36 -23.43
C ASP A 74 19.89 -6.73 -22.06
N HIS A 75 19.64 -7.95 -21.58
CA HIS A 75 20.26 -8.50 -20.38
C HIS A 75 21.81 -8.60 -20.49
N VAL A 76 22.47 -8.35 -19.37
CA VAL A 76 23.89 -8.63 -19.13
C VAL A 76 24.09 -9.25 -17.74
N PHE A 77 24.90 -10.31 -17.67
CA PHE A 77 25.35 -10.86 -16.40
C PHE A 77 26.36 -9.93 -15.72
N THR A 78 26.22 -9.74 -14.42
CA THR A 78 27.22 -9.04 -13.61
C THR A 78 28.32 -10.00 -13.15
N ASP A 79 29.39 -9.46 -12.58
CA ASP A 79 30.47 -10.24 -11.96
C ASP A 79 29.99 -11.04 -10.72
N ALA A 80 28.79 -10.76 -10.20
CA ALA A 80 28.23 -11.49 -9.07
C ALA A 80 27.60 -12.83 -9.49
N TYR A 81 27.40 -13.08 -10.78
CA TYR A 81 26.89 -14.36 -11.24
C TYR A 81 27.92 -15.48 -11.00
N GLU A 82 27.55 -16.45 -10.19
CA GLU A 82 28.26 -17.71 -10.05
C GLU A 82 27.27 -18.86 -10.15
N LYS A 83 27.63 -19.90 -10.91
CA LYS A 83 26.73 -21.00 -11.26
C LYS A 83 26.17 -21.68 -10.02
N LYS A 84 27.04 -22.16 -9.12
CA LYS A 84 26.62 -22.91 -7.94
C LYS A 84 25.75 -22.05 -7.02
N ALA A 85 26.17 -20.81 -6.74
CA ALA A 85 25.41 -19.86 -5.94
C ALA A 85 24.01 -19.58 -6.53
N PHE A 86 23.90 -19.46 -7.85
CA PHE A 86 22.60 -19.31 -8.51
C PHE A 86 21.70 -20.54 -8.33
N PHE A 87 22.24 -21.76 -8.40
CA PHE A 87 21.48 -22.98 -8.13
C PHE A 87 21.01 -23.07 -6.67
N ASP A 88 21.87 -22.73 -5.72
CA ASP A 88 21.49 -22.67 -4.29
C ASP A 88 20.36 -21.65 -4.05
N LEU A 89 20.38 -20.52 -4.77
CA LEU A 89 19.33 -19.50 -4.72
C LEU A 89 18.02 -19.96 -5.38
N LEU A 90 18.07 -20.74 -6.46
CA LEU A 90 16.89 -21.36 -7.07
C LEU A 90 16.19 -22.28 -6.06
N GLU A 91 16.93 -23.19 -5.43
CA GLU A 91 16.38 -24.11 -4.44
C GLU A 91 15.83 -23.37 -3.21
N MET A 92 16.52 -22.32 -2.76
CA MET A 92 16.07 -21.49 -1.64
C MET A 92 14.79 -20.72 -1.98
N ALA A 93 14.71 -20.09 -3.15
CA ALA A 93 13.51 -19.39 -3.58
C ALA A 93 12.32 -20.36 -3.73
N ASP A 94 12.56 -21.56 -4.27
CA ASP A 94 11.54 -22.60 -4.39
C ASP A 94 11.05 -23.10 -3.02
N HIS A 95 11.96 -23.27 -2.06
CA HIS A 95 11.63 -23.59 -0.65
C HIS A 95 10.68 -22.54 -0.04
N TYR A 96 10.89 -21.26 -0.37
CA TYR A 96 10.01 -20.16 0.03
C TYR A 96 8.80 -19.96 -0.90
N ASN A 97 8.47 -20.94 -1.74
CA ASN A 97 7.33 -20.91 -2.67
C ASN A 97 7.34 -19.69 -3.61
N ALA A 98 8.50 -19.34 -4.18
CA ALA A 98 8.66 -18.22 -5.09
C ALA A 98 7.76 -18.34 -6.33
N ASP A 99 6.93 -17.34 -6.58
CA ASP A 99 6.30 -17.18 -7.90
C ASP A 99 7.34 -16.71 -8.92
N ILE A 100 8.22 -15.80 -8.48
CA ILE A 100 9.26 -15.16 -9.28
C ILE A 100 10.57 -15.10 -8.49
N LEU A 101 11.69 -15.40 -9.16
CA LEU A 101 13.04 -15.05 -8.71
C LEU A 101 13.74 -14.24 -9.80
N SER A 102 14.04 -12.97 -9.53
CA SER A 102 14.75 -12.08 -10.45
C SER A 102 16.23 -11.96 -10.11
N GLY A 103 17.08 -11.98 -11.14
CA GLY A 103 18.51 -11.68 -11.02
C GLY A 103 18.82 -10.20 -10.84
N GLY A 104 17.84 -9.31 -11.05
CA GLY A 104 17.94 -7.87 -10.84
C GLY A 104 16.69 -7.15 -11.33
N MET A 105 16.26 -6.15 -10.57
CA MET A 105 15.06 -5.34 -10.85
C MET A 105 15.43 -3.86 -10.95
N SER A 106 14.81 -3.12 -11.88
CA SER A 106 15.08 -1.68 -12.06
C SER A 106 14.43 -0.82 -10.98
N ALA A 107 13.36 -1.31 -10.36
CA ALA A 107 12.78 -0.72 -9.16
C ALA A 107 12.19 -1.81 -8.27
N VAL A 108 12.30 -1.60 -6.96
CA VAL A 108 11.77 -2.50 -5.93
C VAL A 108 10.96 -1.68 -4.93
N CYS A 109 9.89 -2.26 -4.39
CA CYS A 109 9.13 -1.69 -3.28
C CYS A 109 9.13 -2.64 -2.09
N ASP A 110 9.21 -2.05 -0.89
CA ASP A 110 9.17 -2.74 0.40
C ASP A 110 10.06 -3.99 0.50
N PRO A 111 11.35 -3.88 0.12
CA PRO A 111 12.27 -5.01 0.21
C PRO A 111 12.44 -5.50 1.65
N VAL A 112 12.28 -6.81 1.85
CA VAL A 112 12.51 -7.50 3.12
C VAL A 112 13.60 -8.54 2.92
N LEU A 113 14.67 -8.46 3.73
CA LEU A 113 15.78 -9.41 3.68
C LEU A 113 15.33 -10.76 4.24
N ILE A 114 15.41 -11.81 3.43
CA ILE A 114 15.01 -13.18 3.81
C ILE A 114 16.22 -14.03 4.14
N SER A 115 17.28 -13.90 3.34
CA SER A 115 18.57 -14.55 3.56
C SER A 115 19.71 -13.64 3.11
N SER A 116 20.97 -14.06 3.26
CA SER A 116 22.13 -13.23 2.92
C SER A 116 22.14 -12.70 1.49
N ASN A 117 21.46 -13.36 0.56
CA ASN A 117 21.49 -13.06 -0.87
C ASN A 117 20.10 -12.95 -1.52
N LEU A 118 19.05 -12.87 -0.70
CA LEU A 118 17.68 -12.93 -1.17
C LEU A 118 16.81 -11.91 -0.45
N PHE A 119 16.19 -11.04 -1.22
CA PHE A 119 15.15 -10.13 -0.75
C PHE A 119 13.81 -10.56 -1.32
N TRP A 120 12.79 -10.54 -0.49
CA TRP A 120 11.40 -10.48 -0.95
C TRP A 120 11.02 -9.03 -1.22
N VAL A 121 10.15 -8.78 -2.20
CA VAL A 121 9.66 -7.44 -2.55
C VAL A 121 8.14 -7.42 -2.72
N SER A 122 7.50 -6.30 -2.37
CA SER A 122 6.05 -6.14 -2.49
C SER A 122 5.59 -5.90 -3.93
N SER A 123 6.37 -5.13 -4.67
CA SER A 123 6.20 -4.87 -6.11
C SER A 123 7.55 -4.57 -6.77
N PHE A 124 7.60 -4.69 -8.09
CA PHE A 124 8.81 -4.45 -8.88
C PHE A 124 8.53 -4.00 -10.31
N THR A 125 9.58 -3.49 -10.96
CA THR A 125 9.68 -3.34 -12.42
C THR A 125 11.05 -3.83 -12.90
N GLY A 126 11.15 -4.17 -14.19
CA GLY A 126 12.34 -4.76 -14.80
C GLY A 126 12.40 -6.27 -14.63
N MET A 127 12.48 -7.00 -15.74
CA MET A 127 12.38 -8.46 -15.82
C MET A 127 13.56 -9.11 -16.58
N GLN A 128 14.75 -8.54 -16.51
CA GLN A 128 15.86 -8.82 -17.43
C GLN A 128 16.40 -10.26 -17.33
N PHE A 129 16.39 -10.91 -16.17
CA PHE A 129 16.69 -12.33 -16.00
C PHE A 129 15.83 -12.88 -14.88
N THR A 130 14.71 -13.52 -15.23
CA THR A 130 13.62 -13.77 -14.31
C THR A 130 13.15 -15.21 -14.40
N VAL A 131 13.31 -15.94 -13.31
CA VAL A 131 12.78 -17.29 -13.14
C VAL A 131 11.29 -17.18 -12.84
N VAL A 132 10.46 -17.87 -13.63
CA VAL A 132 9.00 -17.93 -13.46
C VAL A 132 8.62 -19.36 -13.10
N TYR A 133 8.15 -19.55 -11.87
CA TYR A 133 7.76 -20.86 -11.36
C TYR A 133 6.32 -21.22 -11.75
N SER A 134 6.07 -22.52 -11.87
CA SER A 134 4.80 -23.11 -12.33
C SER A 134 3.58 -22.66 -11.52
N ARG A 135 3.76 -22.39 -10.22
CA ARG A 135 2.75 -21.83 -9.31
C ARG A 135 2.18 -20.47 -9.74
N LEU A 136 2.82 -19.76 -10.68
CA LEU A 136 2.32 -18.52 -11.25
C LEU A 136 1.56 -18.72 -12.57
N TYR A 137 1.74 -19.86 -13.25
CA TYR A 137 1.24 -20.05 -14.63
C TYR A 137 -0.27 -19.90 -14.73
N ASP A 138 -1.03 -20.48 -13.81
CA ASP A 138 -2.50 -20.39 -13.83
C ASP A 138 -3.00 -18.95 -13.68
N ARG A 139 -2.34 -18.16 -12.81
CA ARG A 139 -2.68 -16.74 -12.64
C ARG A 139 -2.35 -15.93 -13.89
N ILE A 140 -1.20 -16.18 -14.52
CA ILE A 140 -0.84 -15.53 -15.80
C ILE A 140 -1.87 -15.88 -16.89
N LEU A 141 -2.23 -17.16 -17.00
CA LEU A 141 -3.13 -17.63 -18.04
C LEU A 141 -4.58 -17.16 -17.83
N ALA A 142 -4.98 -16.92 -16.58
CA ALA A 142 -6.23 -16.27 -16.23
C ALA A 142 -6.28 -14.78 -16.63
N SER A 143 -5.13 -14.12 -16.79
CA SER A 143 -5.01 -12.74 -17.24
C SER A 143 -5.00 -12.59 -18.78
N LYS A 144 -5.83 -13.37 -19.49
CA LYS A 144 -5.90 -13.31 -20.96
C LYS A 144 -6.60 -12.02 -21.41
N THR A 145 -5.97 -11.25 -22.29
CA THR A 145 -6.53 -10.00 -22.84
C THR A 145 -5.92 -9.66 -24.20
N ASP A 146 -6.72 -9.08 -25.10
CA ASP A 146 -6.27 -8.59 -26.41
C ASP A 146 -5.59 -7.21 -26.31
N CYS A 147 -5.88 -6.43 -25.26
CA CYS A 147 -5.28 -5.12 -25.05
C CYS A 147 -3.83 -5.20 -24.53
N GLY A 148 -3.48 -6.33 -23.92
CA GLY A 148 -2.21 -6.59 -23.27
C GLY A 148 -1.97 -5.81 -21.98
N TYR A 149 -0.95 -6.21 -21.23
CA TYR A 149 -0.47 -5.48 -20.06
C TYR A 149 1.00 -5.07 -20.23
N VAL A 150 1.46 -4.10 -19.45
CA VAL A 150 2.89 -3.94 -19.21
C VAL A 150 3.34 -5.14 -18.37
N THR A 151 4.19 -6.00 -18.93
CA THR A 151 4.36 -7.39 -18.46
C THR A 151 4.91 -7.48 -17.03
N ASP A 152 5.97 -6.73 -16.72
CA ASP A 152 6.58 -6.70 -15.40
C ASP A 152 5.65 -6.11 -14.33
N ILE A 153 4.97 -5.00 -14.64
CA ILE A 153 3.97 -4.37 -13.76
C ILE A 153 2.85 -5.36 -13.43
N HIS A 154 2.29 -6.02 -14.44
CA HIS A 154 1.21 -6.98 -14.23
C HIS A 154 1.65 -8.18 -13.41
N LEU A 155 2.82 -8.75 -13.73
CA LEU A 155 3.43 -9.83 -12.95
C LEU A 155 3.68 -9.42 -11.51
N SER A 156 4.12 -8.19 -11.27
CA SER A 156 4.32 -7.64 -9.94
C SER A 156 3.04 -7.66 -9.10
N PHE A 157 1.86 -7.45 -9.72
CA PHE A 157 0.57 -7.50 -9.04
C PHE A 157 0.05 -8.93 -8.83
N ILE A 158 0.14 -9.79 -9.85
CA ILE A 158 -0.46 -11.13 -9.76
C ILE A 158 0.43 -12.15 -9.02
N ALA A 159 1.74 -11.90 -8.94
CA ALA A 159 2.67 -12.72 -8.16
C ALA A 159 2.63 -12.31 -6.68
N LYS A 160 2.55 -13.29 -5.78
CA LYS A 160 2.54 -13.10 -4.32
C LYS A 160 3.96 -13.12 -3.78
N ASN A 161 4.70 -14.20 -4.03
CA ASN A 161 6.05 -14.40 -3.54
C ASN A 161 7.08 -14.02 -4.61
N LYS A 162 7.60 -12.81 -4.50
CA LYS A 162 8.48 -12.21 -5.50
C LYS A 162 9.84 -11.97 -4.85
N PHE A 163 10.88 -12.53 -5.42
CA PHE A 163 12.23 -12.43 -4.88
C PHE A 163 13.19 -11.79 -5.87
N VAL A 164 14.19 -11.10 -5.33
CA VAL A 164 15.32 -10.55 -6.07
C VAL A 164 16.63 -10.96 -5.42
N ILE A 165 17.58 -11.39 -6.25
CA ILE A 165 18.92 -11.79 -5.83
C ILE A 165 19.73 -10.54 -5.50
N TYR A 166 20.45 -10.56 -4.38
CA TYR A 166 21.41 -9.53 -4.01
C TYR A 166 22.77 -10.15 -3.67
N PRO A 167 23.90 -9.65 -4.17
CA PRO A 167 24.03 -8.63 -5.23
C PRO A 167 23.39 -9.06 -6.55
N TYR A 168 23.01 -8.11 -7.39
CA TYR A 168 22.36 -8.40 -8.68
C TYR A 168 23.29 -9.23 -9.54
N ILE A 169 22.77 -10.32 -10.10
CA ILE A 169 23.44 -11.17 -11.10
C ILE A 169 23.09 -10.77 -12.54
N SER A 170 22.10 -9.88 -12.69
CA SER A 170 21.56 -9.43 -13.97
C SER A 170 21.27 -7.93 -13.95
N VAL A 171 21.70 -7.23 -14.99
CA VAL A 171 21.36 -5.82 -15.25
C VAL A 171 21.03 -5.62 -16.72
N GLN A 172 20.55 -4.42 -17.06
CA GLN A 172 20.25 -4.03 -18.43
C GLN A 172 21.43 -3.28 -19.08
N LYS A 173 21.71 -3.59 -20.35
CA LYS A 173 22.63 -2.83 -21.20
C LYS A 173 21.87 -1.83 -22.07
N GLU A 174 22.38 -0.60 -22.14
CA GLU A 174 21.82 0.41 -23.03
C GLU A 174 22.33 0.25 -24.47
N PHE A 175 21.40 0.26 -25.43
CA PHE A 175 21.69 0.24 -26.88
C PHE A 175 21.39 1.59 -27.57
N GLY A 176 20.94 2.60 -26.81
CA GLY A 176 20.63 3.94 -27.31
C GLY A 176 19.20 4.12 -27.87
N TYR A 177 18.34 3.10 -27.74
CA TYR A 177 16.92 3.16 -28.13
C TYR A 177 16.08 2.14 -27.34
N SER A 178 14.81 2.49 -27.10
CA SER A 178 13.75 1.73 -26.43
C SER A 178 12.42 2.02 -27.12
N ASP A 179 11.75 0.95 -27.54
CA ASP A 179 10.45 1.02 -28.22
C ASP A 179 9.25 0.98 -27.25
N VAL A 180 9.51 0.72 -25.96
CA VAL A 180 8.47 0.59 -24.93
C VAL A 180 8.35 1.86 -24.10
N THR A 181 9.47 2.53 -23.79
CA THR A 181 9.46 3.70 -22.93
C THR A 181 10.42 4.73 -23.50
N SER A 182 9.90 5.74 -24.19
CA SER A 182 10.71 6.80 -24.81
C SER A 182 11.56 7.57 -23.80
N MET A 183 11.10 7.69 -22.54
CA MET A 183 11.88 8.26 -21.44
C MET A 183 13.16 7.46 -21.14
N ASN A 184 13.19 6.16 -21.41
CA ASN A 184 14.36 5.30 -21.20
C ASN A 184 15.44 5.48 -22.28
N ASN A 185 15.21 6.33 -23.29
CA ASN A 185 16.20 6.68 -24.31
C ASN A 185 17.24 7.70 -23.81
N GLU A 186 17.01 8.30 -22.64
CA GLU A 186 18.02 9.14 -21.99
C GLU A 186 19.23 8.29 -21.59
N LYS A 187 20.40 8.62 -22.17
CA LYS A 187 21.65 7.92 -21.90
C LYS A 187 21.97 7.89 -20.40
N GLY A 188 22.23 6.70 -19.86
CA GLY A 188 22.57 6.45 -18.46
C GLY A 188 21.36 6.34 -17.52
N ARG A 189 20.14 6.61 -17.99
CA ARG A 189 18.94 6.60 -17.14
C ARG A 189 18.64 5.20 -16.61
N VAL A 190 18.62 4.20 -17.49
CA VAL A 190 18.23 2.83 -17.12
C VAL A 190 19.30 2.21 -16.24
N THR A 191 20.57 2.39 -16.59
CA THR A 191 21.70 1.95 -15.75
C THR A 191 21.56 2.48 -14.32
N LYS A 192 21.24 3.77 -14.18
CA LYS A 192 21.01 4.41 -12.88
C LYS A 192 19.83 3.83 -12.10
N LEU A 193 18.77 3.35 -12.76
CA LEU A 193 17.64 2.71 -12.07
C LEU A 193 18.09 1.43 -11.34
N PHE A 194 18.84 0.55 -12.02
CA PHE A 194 19.38 -0.67 -11.39
C PHE A 194 20.38 -0.36 -10.28
N GLU A 195 21.25 0.63 -10.49
CA GLU A 195 22.22 1.06 -9.47
C GLU A 195 21.52 1.58 -8.20
N VAL A 196 20.47 2.41 -8.37
CA VAL A 196 19.67 2.92 -7.25
C VAL A 196 18.96 1.78 -6.52
N ALA A 197 18.28 0.91 -7.26
CA ALA A 197 17.55 -0.22 -6.67
C ALA A 197 18.48 -1.16 -5.89
N GLN A 198 19.62 -1.56 -6.49
CA GLN A 198 20.62 -2.38 -5.82
C GLN A 198 21.27 -1.65 -4.64
N GLY A 199 21.49 -0.34 -4.74
CA GLY A 199 22.01 0.48 -3.64
C GLY A 199 21.11 0.43 -2.41
N VAL A 200 19.79 0.59 -2.61
CA VAL A 200 18.78 0.45 -1.53
C VAL A 200 18.86 -0.93 -0.87
N LEU A 201 18.92 -2.01 -1.65
CA LEU A 201 19.07 -3.36 -1.10
C LEU A 201 20.37 -3.52 -0.30
N GLY A 202 21.46 -2.93 -0.79
CA GLY A 202 22.76 -2.97 -0.12
C GLY A 202 22.78 -2.23 1.20
N ASP A 203 22.10 -1.09 1.30
CA ASP A 203 22.00 -0.35 2.55
C ASP A 203 21.12 -1.10 3.57
N LEU A 204 20.01 -1.70 3.12
CA LEU A 204 19.18 -2.55 3.98
C LEU A 204 19.89 -3.82 4.45
N TYR A 205 20.73 -4.42 3.59
CA TYR A 205 21.58 -5.54 3.98
C TYR A 205 22.56 -5.15 5.09
N LYS A 206 23.23 -3.99 4.96
CA LYS A 206 24.15 -3.48 5.98
C LYS A 206 23.43 -3.19 7.30
N CYS A 207 22.26 -2.54 7.24
CA CYS A 207 21.46 -2.23 8.42
C CYS A 207 20.97 -3.52 9.11
N ASN A 208 20.45 -4.51 8.37
CA ASN A 208 20.09 -5.81 8.93
C ASN A 208 21.28 -6.48 9.63
N LYS A 209 22.45 -6.47 8.98
CA LYS A 209 23.68 -7.02 9.57
C LYS A 209 24.04 -6.30 10.86
N PHE A 210 23.94 -4.96 10.92
CA PHE A 210 24.18 -4.20 12.14
C PHE A 210 23.29 -4.66 13.30
N PHE A 211 21.97 -4.74 13.10
CA PHE A 211 21.04 -5.15 14.16
C PHE A 211 21.19 -6.63 14.53
N SER A 212 21.59 -7.50 13.59
CA SER A 212 21.83 -8.93 13.86
C SER A 212 23.00 -9.17 14.84
N LEU A 213 23.88 -8.19 15.03
CA LEU A 213 25.00 -8.28 15.97
C LEU A 213 24.59 -8.01 17.42
N ILE A 214 23.37 -7.52 17.67
CA ILE A 214 22.88 -7.28 19.03
C ILE A 214 22.64 -8.64 19.71
N PRO A 215 23.28 -8.93 20.85
CA PRO A 215 23.13 -10.24 21.49
C PRO A 215 21.70 -10.50 21.94
N GLN A 216 21.11 -11.62 21.52
CA GLN A 216 19.74 -12.01 21.89
C GLN A 216 19.53 -12.07 23.41
N LYS A 217 20.57 -12.48 24.16
CA LYS A 217 20.55 -12.48 25.63
C LYS A 217 20.26 -11.09 26.18
N LYS A 218 20.90 -10.04 25.65
CA LYS A 218 20.70 -8.65 26.09
C LYS A 218 19.26 -8.18 25.86
N LEU A 219 18.67 -8.55 24.73
CA LEU A 219 17.27 -8.24 24.42
C LEU A 219 16.31 -8.98 25.37
N ASN A 220 16.57 -10.26 25.63
CA ASN A 220 15.75 -11.07 26.55
C ASN A 220 15.85 -10.57 28.00
N ASP A 221 17.04 -10.18 28.45
CA ASP A 221 17.26 -9.64 29.80
C ASP A 221 16.42 -8.37 29.99
N VAL A 222 16.38 -7.48 28.99
CA VAL A 222 15.55 -6.26 29.03
C VAL A 222 14.06 -6.56 28.91
N PHE A 223 13.66 -7.50 28.05
CA PHE A 223 12.26 -7.89 27.89
C PHE A 223 11.63 -8.36 29.21
N ASN A 224 12.43 -9.00 30.08
CA ASN A 224 12.00 -9.54 31.36
C ASN A 224 12.01 -8.53 32.52
N ILE A 225 12.43 -7.28 32.28
CA ILE A 225 12.36 -6.22 33.30
C ILE A 225 10.89 -5.96 33.65
N ASP A 226 10.61 -5.82 34.95
CA ASP A 226 9.31 -5.34 35.41
C ASP A 226 9.17 -3.84 35.12
N VAL A 227 8.14 -3.50 34.35
CA VAL A 227 7.86 -2.14 33.89
C VAL A 227 6.63 -1.53 34.57
N HIS A 228 6.00 -2.24 35.52
CA HIS A 228 4.72 -1.81 36.11
C HIS A 228 4.80 -0.55 36.97
N GLU A 229 5.97 -0.20 37.49
CA GLU A 229 6.19 1.02 38.28
C GLU A 229 6.93 2.12 37.51
N MET A 230 7.27 1.87 36.23
CA MET A 230 7.98 2.84 35.40
C MET A 230 7.05 3.93 34.90
N CYS A 231 7.61 5.12 34.76
CA CYS A 231 6.98 6.31 34.19
C CYS A 231 7.95 6.97 33.21
N ILE A 232 7.42 7.64 32.19
CA ILE A 232 8.21 8.41 31.22
C ILE A 232 7.86 9.92 31.29
N PRO A 233 8.85 10.82 31.36
CA PRO A 233 8.62 12.25 31.21
C PRO A 233 7.93 12.54 29.87
N THR A 234 6.74 13.15 29.93
CA THR A 234 5.85 13.31 28.77
C THR A 234 5.52 14.78 28.58
N CYS A 235 6.12 15.41 27.59
CA CYS A 235 5.90 16.81 27.25
C CYS A 235 4.89 16.93 26.10
N ILE A 236 3.73 17.54 26.37
CA ILE A 236 2.68 17.76 25.36
C ILE A 236 2.74 19.20 24.88
N ILE A 237 2.97 19.40 23.58
CA ILE A 237 3.05 20.71 22.92
C ILE A 237 1.63 21.17 22.56
N ASN A 238 1.20 22.32 23.11
CA ASN A 238 -0.09 22.92 22.78
C ASN A 238 0.01 24.44 22.68
N LEU A 239 -0.69 25.04 21.71
CA LEU A 239 -0.89 26.49 21.67
C LEU A 239 -2.01 26.86 22.64
N LYS A 240 -1.76 27.84 23.52
CA LYS A 240 -2.66 28.30 24.57
C LYS A 240 -4.09 28.65 24.11
N GLU A 241 -4.24 29.11 22.87
CA GLU A 241 -5.52 29.43 22.23
C GLU A 241 -6.35 28.19 21.83
N ARG A 242 -5.73 27.02 21.65
CA ARG A 242 -6.38 25.78 21.18
C ARG A 242 -6.97 24.96 22.33
N LYS A 243 -8.03 25.50 22.93
CA LYS A 243 -8.69 24.88 24.10
C LYS A 243 -9.35 23.53 23.77
N ASP A 244 -9.84 23.36 22.54
CA ASP A 244 -10.40 22.12 22.02
C ASP A 244 -9.34 21.01 21.95
N ARG A 245 -8.19 21.27 21.33
CA ARG A 245 -7.05 20.33 21.26
C ARG A 245 -6.46 20.05 22.65
N TYR A 246 -6.36 21.07 23.51
CA TYR A 246 -5.94 20.92 24.90
C TYR A 246 -6.84 19.93 25.68
N ASN A 247 -8.16 20.11 25.61
CA ASN A 247 -9.08 19.20 26.30
C ASN A 247 -9.06 17.79 25.69
N HIS A 248 -8.94 17.69 24.37
CA HIS A 248 -8.82 16.42 23.65
C HIS A 248 -7.62 15.62 24.14
N VAL A 249 -6.41 16.21 24.08
CA VAL A 249 -5.19 15.50 24.44
C VAL A 249 -5.14 15.14 25.93
N LEU A 250 -5.65 16.00 26.82
CA LEU A 250 -5.75 15.64 28.25
C LEU A 250 -6.66 14.44 28.51
N ASN A 251 -7.74 14.29 27.72
CA ASN A 251 -8.61 13.11 27.83
C ASN A 251 -7.89 11.84 27.37
N GLU A 252 -7.06 11.92 26.32
CA GLU A 252 -6.28 10.78 25.82
C GLU A 252 -5.32 10.23 26.89
N PHE A 253 -4.73 11.09 27.71
CA PHE A 253 -3.80 10.70 28.79
C PHE A 253 -4.47 10.47 30.15
N SER A 254 -5.77 10.74 30.28
CA SER A 254 -6.48 10.62 31.55
C SER A 254 -6.46 9.19 32.09
N GLY A 255 -5.99 9.01 33.33
CA GLY A 255 -5.91 7.71 34.00
C GLY A 255 -4.72 6.84 33.58
N ARG A 256 -3.80 7.34 32.75
CA ARG A 256 -2.60 6.62 32.30
C ARG A 256 -1.38 7.05 33.14
N THR A 257 -1.11 6.31 34.21
CA THR A 257 -0.08 6.67 35.22
C THR A 257 1.35 6.43 34.75
N GLU A 258 1.54 5.77 33.61
CA GLU A 258 2.85 5.58 32.97
C GLU A 258 3.41 6.85 32.30
N PHE A 259 2.61 7.92 32.18
CA PHE A 259 3.03 9.19 31.60
C PHE A 259 3.09 10.28 32.68
N ASP A 260 4.27 10.87 32.89
CA ASP A 260 4.43 12.06 33.72
C ASP A 260 4.19 13.29 32.84
N VAL A 261 2.92 13.71 32.76
CA VAL A 261 2.44 14.69 31.79
C VAL A 261 2.74 16.12 32.19
N HIS A 262 3.50 16.82 31.35
CA HIS A 262 3.80 18.25 31.42
C HIS A 262 3.30 18.96 30.16
N ILE A 263 2.44 19.97 30.30
CA ILE A 263 1.99 20.77 29.16
C ILE A 263 2.99 21.89 28.89
N ILE A 264 3.50 21.93 27.67
CA ILE A 264 4.45 22.95 27.19
C ILE A 264 3.71 23.94 26.29
N GLU A 265 3.75 25.23 26.65
CA GLU A 265 3.20 26.29 25.81
C GLU A 265 4.04 26.39 24.53
N ALA A 266 3.40 26.13 23.38
CA ALA A 266 4.08 26.10 22.09
C ALA A 266 4.68 27.46 21.72
N CYS A 267 5.90 27.45 21.19
CA CYS A 267 6.62 28.64 20.73
C CYS A 267 5.90 29.27 19.54
N LYS A 268 5.34 30.47 19.73
CA LYS A 268 4.65 31.18 18.63
C LYS A 268 5.63 31.68 17.58
N ASN A 269 5.32 31.43 16.32
CA ASN A 269 6.07 31.94 15.18
C ASN A 269 5.12 32.25 14.00
N LYS A 270 5.56 33.07 13.06
CA LYS A 270 4.85 33.31 11.79
C LYS A 270 4.72 32.04 10.95
N VAL A 271 5.69 31.12 11.07
CA VAL A 271 5.67 29.81 10.41
C VAL A 271 5.50 28.74 11.50
N GLY A 272 4.37 28.05 11.52
CA GLY A 272 4.05 27.08 12.58
C GLY A 272 5.09 25.99 12.76
N ALA A 273 5.66 25.46 11.65
CA ALA A 273 6.74 24.48 11.68
C ALA A 273 7.99 24.96 12.45
N VAL A 274 8.34 26.24 12.33
CA VAL A 274 9.46 26.83 13.09
C VAL A 274 9.09 26.98 14.56
N GLY A 275 7.82 27.28 14.87
CA GLY A 275 7.31 27.29 16.24
C GLY A 275 7.42 25.92 16.90
N LEU A 276 6.93 24.88 16.21
CA LEU A 276 7.02 23.50 16.64
C LEU A 276 8.47 23.05 16.88
N TRP A 277 9.38 23.34 15.94
CA TRP A 277 10.80 23.00 16.09
C TRP A 277 11.42 23.66 17.34
N LYS A 278 11.12 24.93 17.60
CA LYS A 278 11.59 25.64 18.80
C LYS A 278 11.07 25.02 20.09
N SER A 279 9.80 24.61 20.11
CA SER A 279 9.23 23.87 21.25
C SER A 279 9.91 22.53 21.46
N ILE A 280 10.19 21.78 20.39
CA ILE A 280 10.97 20.53 20.48
C ILE A 280 12.36 20.82 21.08
N CYS A 281 13.08 21.83 20.58
CA CYS A 281 14.40 22.18 21.10
C CYS A 281 14.35 22.56 22.59
N GLN A 282 13.36 23.35 23.01
CA GLN A 282 13.18 23.70 24.42
C GLN A 282 13.01 22.45 25.29
N ILE A 283 12.14 21.52 24.90
CA ILE A 283 11.91 20.26 25.63
C ILE A 283 13.19 19.43 25.72
N ILE A 284 13.94 19.34 24.62
CA ILE A 284 15.20 18.59 24.57
C ILE A 284 16.27 19.24 25.44
N GLU A 285 16.34 20.57 25.49
CA GLU A 285 17.26 21.30 26.36
C GLU A 285 16.92 21.07 27.84
N GLU A 286 15.65 21.18 28.23
CA GLU A 286 15.18 20.89 29.59
C GLU A 286 15.45 19.42 30.01
N ALA A 287 15.20 18.46 29.11
CA ALA A 287 15.48 17.04 29.35
C ALA A 287 16.99 16.77 29.49
N LYS A 288 17.81 17.45 28.69
CA LYS A 288 19.28 17.36 28.75
C LYS A 288 19.82 17.94 30.07
N GLU A 289 19.31 19.10 30.50
CA GLU A 289 19.68 19.73 31.77
C GLU A 289 19.29 18.88 32.99
N SER A 290 18.13 18.23 32.91
CA SER A 290 17.62 17.31 33.94
C SER A 290 18.28 15.91 33.88
N ASN A 291 19.19 15.69 32.93
CA ASN A 291 19.91 14.44 32.71
C ASN A 291 18.99 13.22 32.46
N GLU A 292 17.85 13.45 31.82
CA GLU A 292 16.91 12.39 31.43
C GLU A 292 17.53 11.47 30.37
N ASP A 293 17.25 10.17 30.47
CA ASP A 293 17.72 9.17 29.50
C ASP A 293 16.88 9.21 28.20
N CYS A 294 15.61 9.58 28.33
CA CYS A 294 14.71 9.84 27.23
C CYS A 294 13.56 10.75 27.68
N VAL A 295 12.93 11.42 26.71
CA VAL A 295 11.71 12.22 26.91
C VAL A 295 10.70 11.89 25.82
N LEU A 296 9.42 11.79 26.19
CA LEU A 296 8.32 11.66 25.25
C LEU A 296 7.82 13.04 24.87
N ILE A 297 7.76 13.32 23.57
CA ILE A 297 7.20 14.55 23.01
C ILE A 297 5.91 14.19 22.26
N CYS A 298 4.82 14.86 22.61
CA CYS A 298 3.50 14.63 22.05
C CYS A 298 2.91 15.93 21.50
N GLU A 299 2.22 15.85 20.36
CA GLU A 299 1.43 16.96 19.81
C GLU A 299 -0.02 16.89 20.31
N ASP A 300 -0.72 18.03 20.25
CA ASP A 300 -2.08 18.20 20.80
C ASP A 300 -3.20 17.55 19.96
N ASP A 301 -2.87 16.97 18.82
CA ASP A 301 -3.78 16.19 17.97
C ASP A 301 -3.55 14.67 18.01
N HIS A 302 -2.72 14.21 18.93
CA HIS A 302 -2.53 12.79 19.20
C HIS A 302 -3.84 12.09 19.59
N ILE A 303 -4.01 10.85 19.14
CA ILE A 303 -4.97 9.87 19.66
C ILE A 303 -4.30 8.50 19.80
N PHE A 304 -4.63 7.77 20.87
CA PHE A 304 -4.21 6.38 21.02
C PHE A 304 -5.05 5.47 20.13
N THR A 305 -4.39 4.52 19.47
CA THR A 305 -5.09 3.46 18.74
C THR A 305 -5.47 2.32 19.69
N GLU A 306 -6.31 1.39 19.21
CA GLU A 306 -6.63 0.15 19.91
C GLU A 306 -5.42 -0.76 20.21
N TYR A 307 -4.25 -0.49 19.61
CA TYR A 307 -3.03 -1.27 19.79
C TYR A 307 -2.17 -0.80 20.96
N TYR A 308 -2.48 0.36 21.57
CA TYR A 308 -1.76 0.82 22.73
C TYR A 308 -1.95 -0.14 23.93
N ASP A 309 -0.83 -0.62 24.46
CA ASP A 309 -0.78 -1.33 25.74
C ASP A 309 0.37 -0.79 26.57
N ARG A 310 0.07 -0.43 27.82
CA ARG A 310 1.03 0.14 28.78
C ARG A 310 2.29 -0.71 28.92
N THR A 311 2.12 -2.01 29.15
CA THR A 311 3.23 -2.90 29.47
C THR A 311 4.10 -3.15 28.24
N LYS A 312 3.48 -3.31 27.07
CA LYS A 312 4.19 -3.42 25.79
C LYS A 312 4.98 -2.15 25.48
N PHE A 313 4.33 -0.99 25.59
CA PHE A 313 4.95 0.29 25.26
C PHE A 313 6.19 0.57 26.14
N MET A 314 6.07 0.38 27.45
CA MET A 314 7.22 0.57 28.35
C MET A 314 8.38 -0.40 28.07
N ARG A 315 8.08 -1.66 27.73
CA ARG A 315 9.13 -2.61 27.28
C ARG A 315 9.76 -2.17 25.95
N GLN A 316 8.97 -1.66 25.03
CA GLN A 316 9.44 -1.18 23.72
C GLN A 316 10.39 0.01 23.85
N ILE A 317 10.16 0.93 24.80
CA ILE A 317 11.11 2.00 25.15
C ILE A 317 12.47 1.42 25.55
N LEU A 318 12.48 0.44 26.47
CA LEU A 318 13.73 -0.17 26.92
C LEU A 318 14.45 -0.95 25.80
N LEU A 319 13.70 -1.71 25.00
CA LEU A 319 14.23 -2.47 23.87
C LEU A 319 14.84 -1.55 22.82
N ALA A 320 14.15 -0.46 22.46
CA ALA A 320 14.66 0.53 21.51
C ALA A 320 15.93 1.20 22.03
N SER A 321 16.02 1.51 23.32
CA SER A 321 17.25 2.00 23.95
C SER A 321 18.42 1.02 23.80
N VAL A 322 18.19 -0.28 24.05
CA VAL A 322 19.22 -1.33 23.84
C VAL A 322 19.64 -1.47 22.39
N MET A 323 18.71 -1.24 21.46
CA MET A 323 18.96 -1.19 20.01
C MET A 323 19.65 0.10 19.57
N GLY A 324 19.96 1.01 20.51
CA GLY A 324 20.67 2.25 20.27
C GLY A 324 19.82 3.31 19.58
N ALA A 325 18.50 3.24 19.71
CA ALA A 325 17.58 4.19 19.09
C ALA A 325 17.95 5.63 19.47
N GLN A 326 17.83 6.53 18.50
CA GLN A 326 17.83 7.98 18.70
C GLN A 326 16.40 8.49 18.87
N MET A 327 15.44 7.77 18.27
CA MET A 327 14.02 8.06 18.36
C MET A 327 13.20 6.78 18.28
N LEU A 328 12.16 6.69 19.10
CA LEU A 328 11.09 5.68 19.02
C LEU A 328 9.77 6.39 18.67
N ILE A 329 9.02 5.87 17.70
CA ILE A 329 7.86 6.56 17.11
C ILE A 329 6.61 5.70 17.29
N GLY A 330 5.54 6.27 17.84
CA GLY A 330 4.30 5.53 18.12
C GLY A 330 3.40 5.32 16.90
N GLY A 331 3.54 6.15 15.86
CA GLY A 331 2.85 5.99 14.60
C GLY A 331 3.19 7.08 13.61
N ILE A 332 3.07 6.78 12.32
CA ILE A 332 3.58 7.61 11.22
C ILE A 332 2.63 7.65 10.03
N GLY A 333 2.58 8.80 9.35
CA GLY A 333 1.76 9.03 8.16
C GLY A 333 2.48 8.72 6.85
N GLY A 334 3.81 8.60 6.86
CA GLY A 334 4.62 8.16 5.73
C GLY A 334 5.94 7.57 6.19
N PHE A 335 6.54 6.69 5.38
CA PHE A 335 7.88 6.15 5.64
C PHE A 335 8.63 5.68 4.40
N GLY A 336 9.93 5.43 4.55
CA GLY A 336 10.82 4.77 3.61
C GLY A 336 10.80 3.26 3.74
N ASN A 337 11.96 2.62 3.77
CA ASN A 337 12.05 1.17 3.98
C ASN A 337 12.06 0.83 5.47
N LEU A 338 11.55 -0.35 5.82
CA LEU A 338 11.55 -0.86 7.19
C LEU A 338 12.42 -2.12 7.32
N ILE A 339 12.98 -2.31 8.51
CA ILE A 339 13.63 -3.56 8.93
C ILE A 339 12.99 -4.03 10.23
N ASN A 340 12.46 -5.24 10.25
CA ASN A 340 11.88 -5.82 11.47
C ASN A 340 12.98 -6.14 12.49
N LEU A 341 12.86 -5.59 13.69
CA LEU A 341 13.78 -5.78 14.82
C LEU A 341 13.20 -6.70 15.91
N ARG A 342 12.07 -7.37 15.63
CA ARG A 342 11.22 -8.12 16.56
C ARG A 342 10.47 -7.21 17.54
N PHE A 343 9.59 -7.80 18.36
CA PHE A 343 8.85 -7.09 19.42
C PHE A 343 7.97 -5.93 18.91
N GLU A 344 7.43 -6.07 17.68
CA GLU A 344 6.63 -5.02 17.03
C GLU A 344 7.44 -3.72 16.79
N LEU A 345 8.77 -3.82 16.70
CA LEU A 345 9.68 -2.71 16.43
C LEU A 345 10.31 -2.82 15.05
N TYR A 346 10.37 -1.69 14.35
CA TYR A 346 10.94 -1.59 13.02
C TYR A 346 11.95 -0.45 12.95
N TRP A 347 13.17 -0.71 12.49
CA TRP A 347 14.02 0.38 12.04
C TRP A 347 13.41 1.00 10.77
N CYS A 348 13.47 2.33 10.66
CA CYS A 348 12.87 3.08 9.57
C CYS A 348 13.88 4.04 8.94
N ASP A 349 13.96 4.03 7.60
CA ASP A 349 14.89 4.86 6.82
C ASP A 349 14.53 6.35 6.85
N TRP A 350 13.31 6.70 6.42
CA TRP A 350 12.76 8.05 6.53
C TRP A 350 11.29 8.00 6.95
N PHE A 351 10.73 9.07 7.51
CA PHE A 351 9.34 9.09 7.94
C PHE A 351 8.71 10.50 7.97
N TRP A 352 7.38 10.54 8.07
CA TRP A 352 6.55 11.74 8.29
C TRP A 352 5.51 11.50 9.39
N CYS A 353 5.06 12.59 10.02
CA CYS A 353 4.19 12.66 11.20
C CYS A 353 4.90 12.21 12.50
N THR A 354 4.91 13.10 13.51
CA THR A 354 5.67 12.95 14.78
C THR A 354 4.83 13.19 16.03
N GLN A 355 3.52 13.02 15.95
CA GLN A 355 2.60 13.39 17.04
C GLN A 355 2.86 12.67 18.36
N PHE A 356 3.61 11.56 18.36
CA PHE A 356 3.97 10.80 19.54
C PHE A 356 5.33 10.13 19.34
N ILE A 357 6.38 10.75 19.90
CA ILE A 357 7.77 10.32 19.76
C ILE A 357 8.46 10.26 21.13
N VAL A 358 9.36 9.30 21.31
CA VAL A 358 10.31 9.25 22.41
C VAL A 358 11.69 9.56 21.84
N VAL A 359 12.34 10.59 22.38
CA VAL A 359 13.68 11.01 21.98
C VAL A 359 14.67 10.59 23.04
N TYR A 360 15.70 9.86 22.63
CA TYR A 360 16.74 9.35 23.52
C TYR A 360 17.88 10.36 23.65
N LYS A 361 18.57 10.31 24.79
CA LYS A 361 19.68 11.21 25.14
C LYS A 361 20.78 11.32 24.08
N ASN A 362 21.08 10.23 23.38
CA ASN A 362 22.07 10.20 22.29
C ASN A 362 21.66 11.01 21.04
N ALA A 363 20.43 11.52 20.98
CA ALA A 363 19.91 12.39 19.93
C ALA A 363 19.85 13.87 20.31
N TYR A 364 19.96 14.21 21.60
CA TYR A 364 19.71 15.57 22.09
C TYR A 364 20.63 16.60 21.43
N ASP A 365 21.95 16.35 21.45
CA ASP A 365 22.92 17.24 20.81
C ASP A 365 22.76 17.32 19.29
N ILE A 366 22.28 16.26 18.65
CA ILE A 366 22.06 16.26 17.19
C ILE A 366 20.90 17.20 16.87
N ILE A 367 19.82 17.16 17.65
CA ILE A 367 18.64 18.01 17.46
C ILE A 367 18.97 19.47 17.78
N LEU A 368 19.60 19.74 18.94
CA LEU A 368 19.91 21.10 19.39
C LEU A 368 20.90 21.82 18.45
N ASN A 369 21.81 21.08 17.80
CA ASN A 369 22.78 21.65 16.86
C ASN A 369 22.31 21.65 15.41
N ALA A 370 21.10 21.16 15.11
CA ALA A 370 20.61 21.13 13.73
C ALA A 370 20.06 22.49 13.30
N ASP A 371 20.52 22.97 12.13
CA ASP A 371 19.94 24.15 11.50
C ASP A 371 18.46 23.89 11.16
N PHE A 372 17.60 24.90 11.34
CA PHE A 372 16.19 24.83 10.97
C PHE A 372 15.72 26.15 10.35
N GLY A 373 15.38 26.12 9.08
CA GLY A 373 14.95 27.24 8.27
C GLY A 373 13.43 27.37 8.15
N VAL A 374 12.97 28.47 7.57
CA VAL A 374 11.54 28.77 7.37
C VAL A 374 10.82 27.87 6.34
N ARG A 375 11.59 27.05 5.60
CA ARG A 375 11.06 26.09 4.63
C ARG A 375 11.08 24.65 5.15
N ASP A 376 11.67 24.44 6.32
CA ASP A 376 11.79 23.10 6.89
C ASP A 376 10.51 22.72 7.63
N VAL A 377 10.24 21.41 7.68
CA VAL A 377 9.17 20.80 8.45
C VAL A 377 9.80 19.91 9.52
N ALA A 378 9.24 19.90 10.73
CA ALA A 378 9.86 19.30 11.91
C ALA A 378 10.14 17.80 11.73
N ASP A 379 9.15 17.06 11.24
CA ASP A 379 9.25 15.61 11.00
C ASP A 379 10.25 15.25 9.91
N GLU A 380 10.22 15.95 8.76
CA GLU A 380 11.22 15.79 7.69
C GLU A 380 12.64 16.07 8.20
N ARG A 381 12.79 17.11 9.02
CA ARG A 381 14.09 17.46 9.59
C ARG A 381 14.58 16.37 10.53
N LEU A 382 13.76 15.94 11.49
CA LEU A 382 14.07 14.82 12.40
C LEU A 382 14.43 13.56 11.63
N SER A 383 13.65 13.22 10.61
CA SER A 383 13.88 12.09 9.72
C SER A 383 15.24 12.14 9.02
N SER A 384 15.67 13.33 8.59
CA SER A 384 16.93 13.54 7.87
C SER A 384 18.18 13.56 8.75
N ILE A 385 18.10 14.08 9.98
CA ILE A 385 19.28 14.27 10.86
C ILE A 385 19.53 13.06 11.76
N LEU A 386 18.50 12.24 12.05
CA LEU A 386 18.62 11.06 12.89
C LEU A 386 18.81 9.80 12.04
N THR A 387 19.70 8.91 12.46
CA THR A 387 20.08 7.70 11.70
C THR A 387 19.44 6.42 12.25
N ASN A 388 19.23 6.33 13.57
CA ASN A 388 18.60 5.17 14.19
C ASN A 388 17.20 5.52 14.72
N LYS A 389 16.21 5.34 13.86
CA LYS A 389 14.81 5.67 14.11
C LYS A 389 14.03 4.36 14.16
N ILE A 390 13.31 4.11 15.24
CA ILE A 390 12.53 2.90 15.44
C ILE A 390 11.04 3.26 15.50
N VAL A 391 10.20 2.51 14.80
CA VAL A 391 8.76 2.69 14.74
C VAL A 391 8.08 1.49 15.41
N ILE A 392 7.07 1.75 16.23
CA ILE A 392 6.19 0.73 16.79
C ILE A 392 5.13 0.39 15.74
N ALA A 393 4.99 -0.88 15.39
CA ALA A 393 4.00 -1.35 14.41
C ALA A 393 3.35 -2.67 14.86
N PRO A 394 2.01 -2.75 15.05
CA PRO A 394 0.99 -1.75 14.68
C PRO A 394 1.13 -0.41 15.41
N PHE A 395 0.76 0.68 14.73
CA PHE A 395 0.87 2.03 15.30
C PHE A 395 0.00 2.14 16.54
N ILE A 396 0.58 2.63 17.65
CA ILE A 396 -0.11 2.91 18.91
C ILE A 396 -0.65 4.35 18.97
N SER A 397 -0.27 5.18 17.99
CA SER A 397 -0.63 6.59 17.91
C SER A 397 -1.02 7.01 16.49
N GLU A 398 -2.07 7.83 16.39
CA GLU A 398 -2.49 8.53 15.17
C GLU A 398 -2.77 9.99 15.46
N GLN A 399 -3.15 10.75 14.43
CA GLN A 399 -3.63 12.12 14.55
C GLN A 399 -5.13 12.20 14.27
N THR A 400 -5.83 13.02 15.03
CA THR A 400 -7.22 13.41 14.74
C THR A 400 -7.28 14.72 13.94
N ASP A 401 -8.24 14.82 13.02
CA ASP A 401 -8.42 16.01 12.19
C ASP A 401 -9.39 16.99 12.86
N PHE A 402 -8.89 18.18 13.23
CA PHE A 402 -9.69 19.27 13.80
C PHE A 402 -10.22 20.24 12.73
N GLY A 403 -9.92 20.03 11.45
CA GLY A 403 -10.33 20.88 10.33
C GLY A 403 -9.48 22.15 10.15
N TYR A 404 -8.35 22.27 10.85
CA TYR A 404 -7.37 23.35 10.70
C TYR A 404 -5.96 22.89 11.11
N SER A 405 -4.92 23.47 10.49
CA SER A 405 -3.49 23.24 10.75
C SER A 405 -2.70 24.55 10.57
N ASP A 406 -1.77 24.83 11.49
CA ASP A 406 -0.81 25.95 11.40
C ASP A 406 0.58 25.53 10.93
N VAL A 407 0.85 24.22 10.84
CA VAL A 407 2.16 23.68 10.46
C VAL A 407 2.28 23.56 8.94
N THR A 408 1.24 23.07 8.26
CA THR A 408 1.20 22.90 6.80
C THR A 408 -0.14 23.33 6.23
N LEU A 409 -0.11 24.27 5.27
CA LEU A 409 -1.32 24.78 4.60
C LEU A 409 -2.05 23.69 3.80
N GLU A 410 -1.33 22.67 3.29
CA GLU A 410 -1.92 21.53 2.58
C GLU A 410 -2.80 20.65 3.49
N ASN A 411 -2.57 20.64 4.81
CA ASN A 411 -3.38 19.92 5.79
C ASN A 411 -4.70 20.65 6.15
N ASN A 412 -4.95 21.85 5.61
CA ASN A 412 -6.25 22.52 5.72
C ASN A 412 -7.31 21.93 4.78
N ASN A 413 -6.92 21.00 3.89
CA ASN A 413 -7.87 20.14 3.21
C ASN A 413 -8.30 19.02 4.17
N THR A 414 -9.56 19.07 4.61
CA THR A 414 -10.19 18.04 5.45
C THR A 414 -9.86 16.64 4.91
N SER A 415 -9.46 15.70 5.79
CA SER A 415 -9.13 14.29 5.54
C SER A 415 -7.75 13.89 4.97
N SER A 416 -6.81 14.82 4.74
CA SER A 416 -5.47 14.46 4.20
C SER A 416 -4.64 13.60 5.18
N ILE A 417 -4.61 13.97 6.46
CA ILE A 417 -3.77 13.29 7.46
C ILE A 417 -4.22 11.84 7.73
N LEU A 418 -5.53 11.62 7.86
CA LEU A 418 -6.11 10.28 8.02
C LEU A 418 -5.78 9.39 6.81
N ARG A 419 -5.73 9.98 5.60
CA ARG A 419 -5.33 9.26 4.38
C ARG A 419 -3.86 8.86 4.40
N HIS A 420 -2.98 9.70 4.95
CA HIS A 420 -1.55 9.38 5.12
C HIS A 420 -1.37 8.16 6.05
N PHE A 421 -1.99 8.17 7.24
CA PHE A 421 -1.96 7.01 8.13
C PHE A 421 -2.57 5.76 7.50
N ALA A 422 -3.71 5.87 6.82
CA ALA A 422 -4.31 4.76 6.10
C ALA A 422 -3.37 4.18 5.03
N LYS A 423 -2.68 5.03 4.26
CA LYS A 423 -1.67 4.60 3.27
C LYS A 423 -0.49 3.89 3.94
N SER A 424 -0.02 4.42 5.06
CA SER A 424 1.08 3.84 5.82
C SER A 424 0.72 2.48 6.42
N LYS A 425 -0.47 2.32 6.99
CA LYS A 425 -0.99 1.02 7.46
C LYS A 425 -1.08 -0.01 6.34
N ARG A 426 -1.54 0.38 5.15
CA ARG A 426 -1.60 -0.50 3.97
C ARG A 426 -0.21 -0.99 3.57
N ARG A 427 0.76 -0.08 3.53
CA ARG A 427 2.14 -0.42 3.18
C ARG A 427 2.81 -1.26 4.27
N LEU A 428 2.51 -1.02 5.56
CA LEU A 428 2.98 -1.84 6.67
C LEU A 428 2.49 -3.30 6.57
N ALA A 429 1.31 -3.53 6.00
CA ALA A 429 0.79 -4.88 5.77
C ALA A 429 1.71 -5.72 4.86
N HIS A 430 2.51 -5.09 4.00
CA HIS A 430 3.50 -5.79 3.17
C HIS A 430 4.61 -6.41 4.03
N TYR A 431 5.14 -5.66 4.99
CA TYR A 431 6.17 -6.15 5.92
C TYR A 431 5.61 -7.24 6.83
N LYS A 432 4.40 -7.04 7.38
CA LYS A 432 3.71 -8.06 8.19
C LYS A 432 3.45 -9.35 7.41
N TYR A 433 3.11 -9.24 6.13
CA TYR A 433 2.98 -10.39 5.25
C TYR A 433 4.30 -11.16 5.14
N ALA A 434 5.39 -10.47 4.79
CA ALA A 434 6.70 -11.09 4.66
C ALA A 434 7.13 -11.79 5.96
N GLU A 435 6.92 -11.17 7.12
CA GLU A 435 7.22 -11.77 8.42
C GLU A 435 6.41 -13.02 8.70
N ARG A 436 5.11 -12.99 8.41
CA ARG A 436 4.21 -14.12 8.62
C ARG A 436 4.62 -15.33 7.78
N ILE A 437 5.12 -15.11 6.56
CA ILE A 437 5.45 -16.18 5.61
C ILE A 437 6.89 -16.67 5.74
N PHE A 438 7.83 -15.79 6.09
CA PHE A 438 9.27 -16.10 6.05
C PHE A 438 9.94 -16.18 7.43
N SER A 439 9.18 -16.07 8.52
CA SER A 439 9.72 -16.33 9.86
C SER A 439 9.96 -17.83 10.10
N GLU A 440 11.03 -18.14 10.85
CA GLU A 440 11.39 -19.51 11.19
C GLU A 440 10.24 -20.23 11.93
N GLY A 441 9.81 -21.38 11.41
CA GLY A 441 8.81 -22.24 12.05
C GLY A 441 7.35 -21.99 11.64
N CYS A 442 7.06 -21.00 10.77
CA CYS A 442 5.73 -20.82 10.19
C CYS A 442 5.52 -21.72 8.98
N LEU A 443 4.39 -22.43 8.94
CA LEU A 443 3.94 -23.12 7.73
C LEU A 443 3.53 -22.07 6.69
N PRO A 444 3.93 -22.21 5.40
CA PRO A 444 3.43 -21.34 4.36
C PRO A 444 1.90 -21.42 4.35
N LEU A 445 1.23 -20.25 4.37
CA LEU A 445 -0.22 -20.21 4.28
C LEU A 445 -0.66 -20.91 2.99
N ALA A 446 -1.68 -21.76 3.09
CA ALA A 446 -2.38 -22.24 1.91
C ALA A 446 -2.82 -21.00 1.12
N ASN A 447 -2.46 -20.95 -0.17
CA ASN A 447 -2.94 -19.88 -1.04
C ASN A 447 -4.46 -19.82 -0.92
N ILE A 448 -4.99 -18.63 -0.58
CA ILE A 448 -6.41 -18.38 -0.77
C ILE A 448 -6.62 -18.46 -2.28
N ASP A 449 -7.23 -19.55 -2.71
CA ASP A 449 -7.75 -19.76 -4.04
C ASP A 449 -9.26 -19.95 -3.95
N VAL A 450 -9.93 -19.75 -5.08
CA VAL A 450 -11.40 -19.80 -5.15
C VAL A 450 -11.94 -21.14 -4.65
N ASN A 451 -11.30 -22.26 -5.00
CA ASN A 451 -11.77 -23.59 -4.65
C ASN A 451 -11.61 -23.87 -3.15
N SER A 452 -10.49 -23.49 -2.57
CA SER A 452 -10.21 -23.59 -1.14
C SER A 452 -11.26 -22.81 -0.33
N TYR A 453 -11.54 -21.56 -0.74
CA TYR A 453 -12.58 -20.74 -0.10
C TYR A 453 -13.97 -21.38 -0.22
N LEU A 454 -14.34 -21.83 -1.42
CA LEU A 454 -15.62 -22.48 -1.70
C LEU A 454 -15.77 -23.84 -1.01
N ASN A 455 -14.70 -24.48 -0.55
CA ASN A 455 -14.77 -25.72 0.22
C ASN A 455 -14.76 -25.51 1.75
N GLN A 456 -14.06 -24.48 2.24
CA GLN A 456 -13.78 -24.34 3.69
C GLN A 456 -14.76 -23.43 4.45
N CYS A 457 -15.31 -22.39 3.81
CA CYS A 457 -16.07 -21.36 4.52
C CYS A 457 -17.59 -21.66 4.59
N ASN A 458 -18.24 -21.49 5.74
CA ASN A 458 -19.70 -21.68 5.81
C ASN A 458 -20.51 -20.54 5.17
N LEU A 459 -19.97 -19.32 5.22
CA LEU A 459 -20.51 -18.17 4.50
C LEU A 459 -19.77 -18.05 3.17
N LYS A 460 -20.49 -18.06 2.05
CA LYS A 460 -19.89 -17.84 0.73
C LYS A 460 -20.16 -16.41 0.28
N ALA A 461 -19.21 -15.51 0.50
CA ALA A 461 -19.35 -14.11 0.16
C ALA A 461 -18.19 -13.63 -0.72
N LEU A 462 -18.50 -12.84 -1.74
CA LEU A 462 -17.55 -12.37 -2.74
C LEU A 462 -17.48 -10.84 -2.73
N GLN A 463 -16.28 -10.30 -2.57
CA GLN A 463 -16.04 -8.87 -2.76
C GLN A 463 -15.32 -8.65 -4.10
N LEU A 464 -15.88 -7.76 -4.91
CA LEU A 464 -15.39 -7.39 -6.24
C LEU A 464 -14.70 -6.02 -6.18
N GLY A 465 -13.42 -5.97 -6.55
CA GLY A 465 -12.60 -4.76 -6.46
C GLY A 465 -12.34 -4.37 -5.01
N CYS A 466 -11.72 -5.26 -4.24
CA CYS A 466 -11.50 -5.02 -2.82
C CYS A 466 -10.51 -3.89 -2.55
N GLY A 467 -9.60 -3.61 -3.49
CA GLY A 467 -8.43 -2.77 -3.28
C GLY A 467 -7.72 -3.18 -1.99
N TYR A 468 -7.64 -2.24 -1.06
CA TYR A 468 -7.07 -2.46 0.28
C TYR A 468 -8.13 -2.68 1.38
N ASN A 469 -9.42 -2.64 1.04
CA ASN A 469 -10.52 -2.88 1.98
C ASN A 469 -10.88 -4.37 1.96
N LEU A 470 -10.06 -5.17 2.64
CA LEU A 470 -10.29 -6.59 2.81
C LEU A 470 -11.42 -6.82 3.82
N ILE A 471 -12.45 -7.55 3.43
CA ILE A 471 -13.49 -7.99 4.38
C ILE A 471 -13.11 -9.37 4.91
N GLU A 472 -13.00 -9.48 6.23
CA GLU A 472 -12.64 -10.72 6.90
C GLU A 472 -13.68 -11.83 6.62
N GLY A 473 -13.20 -13.02 6.25
CA GLY A 473 -14.05 -14.17 5.94
C GLY A 473 -14.72 -14.14 4.55
N TRP A 474 -14.49 -13.08 3.76
CA TRP A 474 -14.96 -12.96 2.38
C TRP A 474 -13.88 -13.40 1.39
N LEU A 475 -14.29 -13.85 0.21
CA LEU A 475 -13.41 -13.98 -0.94
C LEU A 475 -13.19 -12.58 -1.52
N ASN A 476 -12.07 -11.98 -1.13
CA ASN A 476 -11.65 -10.68 -1.63
C ASN A 476 -11.00 -10.83 -3.01
N THR A 477 -11.47 -10.08 -4.00
CA THR A 477 -10.93 -10.15 -5.37
C THR A 477 -10.63 -8.78 -5.94
N ASP A 478 -9.57 -8.68 -6.75
CA ASP A 478 -9.18 -7.45 -7.43
C ASP A 478 -8.38 -7.74 -8.71
N LEU A 479 -8.31 -6.76 -9.62
CA LEU A 479 -7.41 -6.80 -10.77
C LEU A 479 -5.95 -6.68 -10.32
N GLU A 480 -5.71 -5.90 -9.26
CA GLU A 480 -4.41 -5.70 -8.63
C GLU A 480 -4.48 -6.15 -7.16
N PRO A 481 -4.54 -7.48 -6.90
CA PRO A 481 -4.85 -7.99 -5.58
C PRO A 481 -3.74 -7.71 -4.56
N THR A 482 -4.16 -7.38 -3.34
CA THR A 482 -3.30 -7.42 -2.16
C THR A 482 -3.11 -8.88 -1.69
N TYR A 483 -2.24 -9.14 -0.71
CA TYR A 483 -1.83 -10.51 -0.35
C TYR A 483 -2.95 -11.45 0.09
N ASP A 484 -3.96 -10.93 0.76
CA ASP A 484 -5.12 -11.69 1.24
C ASP A 484 -6.33 -11.54 0.27
N ALA A 485 -6.06 -11.13 -0.97
CA ALA A 485 -7.01 -11.10 -2.09
C ALA A 485 -6.56 -12.02 -3.24
N VAL A 486 -7.49 -12.31 -4.14
CA VAL A 486 -7.30 -13.16 -5.32
C VAL A 486 -7.40 -12.32 -6.59
N PHE A 487 -6.51 -12.57 -7.55
CA PHE A 487 -6.60 -11.94 -8.87
C PHE A 487 -7.93 -12.30 -9.53
N MET A 488 -8.67 -11.29 -9.97
CA MET A 488 -9.83 -11.48 -10.82
C MET A 488 -10.07 -10.24 -11.69
N ASP A 489 -10.07 -10.43 -13.00
CA ASP A 489 -10.56 -9.43 -13.94
C ASP A 489 -12.08 -9.57 -14.07
N VAL A 490 -12.82 -8.58 -13.54
CA VAL A 490 -14.29 -8.57 -13.58
C VAL A 490 -14.85 -8.43 -15.00
N THR A 491 -14.05 -8.04 -15.98
CA THR A 491 -14.47 -7.97 -17.38
C THR A 491 -14.48 -9.34 -18.07
N GLN A 492 -13.89 -10.36 -17.44
CA GLN A 492 -13.89 -11.74 -17.90
C GLN A 492 -15.02 -12.56 -17.26
N THR A 493 -15.19 -13.80 -17.70
CA THR A 493 -16.02 -14.76 -16.98
C THR A 493 -15.42 -15.01 -15.59
N PHE A 494 -16.22 -14.89 -14.54
CA PHE A 494 -15.77 -15.11 -13.17
C PHE A 494 -15.36 -16.58 -13.02
N PRO A 495 -14.18 -16.89 -12.45
CA PRO A 495 -13.69 -18.24 -12.22
C PRO A 495 -14.41 -18.93 -11.05
N LEU A 496 -15.71 -18.69 -10.90
CA LEU A 496 -16.59 -19.29 -9.91
C LEU A 496 -17.68 -20.14 -10.60
N PRO A 497 -18.07 -21.29 -10.02
CA PRO A 497 -19.21 -22.05 -10.51
C PRO A 497 -20.51 -21.25 -10.43
N ASP A 498 -21.49 -21.64 -11.25
CA ASP A 498 -22.86 -21.15 -11.11
C ASP A 498 -23.39 -21.43 -9.71
N ARG A 499 -24.12 -20.49 -9.12
CA ARG A 499 -24.78 -20.67 -7.81
C ARG A 499 -23.81 -21.20 -6.74
N SER A 500 -22.75 -20.44 -6.49
CA SER A 500 -21.67 -20.77 -5.56
C SER A 500 -21.49 -19.76 -4.44
N VAL A 501 -22.10 -18.57 -4.51
CA VAL A 501 -21.99 -17.53 -3.48
C VAL A 501 -23.33 -17.03 -3.00
N ASP A 502 -23.44 -16.71 -1.71
CA ASP A 502 -24.65 -16.21 -1.06
C ASP A 502 -24.75 -14.68 -1.14
N TYR A 503 -23.60 -14.01 -1.06
CA TYR A 503 -23.51 -12.55 -1.06
C TYR A 503 -22.44 -12.05 -2.02
N ILE A 504 -22.74 -10.95 -2.71
CA ILE A 504 -21.74 -10.18 -3.47
C ILE A 504 -21.74 -8.74 -2.96
N TYR A 505 -20.56 -8.17 -2.77
CA TYR A 505 -20.34 -6.76 -2.48
C TYR A 505 -19.44 -6.12 -3.53
N MET A 506 -19.86 -4.97 -4.06
CA MET A 506 -19.08 -4.16 -4.99
C MET A 506 -19.22 -2.69 -4.63
N SER A 507 -18.09 -1.98 -4.54
CA SER A 507 -18.08 -0.56 -4.18
C SER A 507 -17.17 0.24 -5.10
N HIS A 508 -17.73 1.30 -5.69
CA HIS A 508 -17.04 2.25 -6.55
C HIS A 508 -16.23 1.63 -7.70
N LEU A 509 -16.74 0.54 -8.27
CA LEU A 509 -16.09 -0.22 -9.32
C LEU A 509 -16.86 -0.19 -10.65
N LEU A 510 -18.17 -0.50 -10.62
CA LEU A 510 -18.98 -0.67 -11.83
C LEU A 510 -18.97 0.56 -12.75
N GLU A 511 -18.89 1.75 -12.16
CA GLU A 511 -18.87 3.04 -12.85
C GLU A 511 -17.63 3.33 -13.70
N ALA A 512 -16.56 2.56 -13.52
CA ALA A 512 -15.36 2.67 -14.34
C ALA A 512 -15.50 1.99 -15.72
N PHE A 513 -16.57 1.22 -15.96
CA PHE A 513 -16.67 0.35 -17.14
C PHE A 513 -17.66 0.85 -18.20
N ALA A 514 -17.38 0.53 -19.46
CA ALA A 514 -18.31 0.79 -20.55
C ALA A 514 -19.60 -0.02 -20.37
N PHE A 515 -20.71 0.46 -20.94
CA PHE A 515 -22.04 -0.10 -20.70
C PHE A 515 -22.16 -1.60 -21.03
N ASP A 516 -21.52 -2.07 -22.10
CA ASP A 516 -21.54 -3.50 -22.47
C ASP A 516 -20.79 -4.36 -21.44
N GLN A 517 -19.69 -3.85 -20.90
CA GLN A 517 -18.94 -4.51 -19.81
C GLN A 517 -19.77 -4.53 -18.52
N VAL A 518 -20.49 -3.44 -18.21
CA VAL A 518 -21.41 -3.40 -17.06
C VAL A 518 -22.48 -4.49 -17.17
N ILE A 519 -23.08 -4.68 -18.34
CA ILE A 519 -24.05 -5.76 -18.57
C ILE A 519 -23.41 -7.13 -18.31
N HIS A 520 -22.20 -7.37 -18.83
CA HIS A 520 -21.46 -8.61 -18.62
C HIS A 520 -21.19 -8.87 -17.13
N ILE A 521 -20.61 -7.89 -16.42
CA ILE A 521 -20.31 -7.96 -14.99
C ILE A 521 -21.56 -8.31 -14.17
N LEU A 522 -22.68 -7.61 -14.42
CA LEU A 522 -23.92 -7.85 -13.70
C LEU A 522 -24.52 -9.25 -13.99
N LYS A 523 -24.37 -9.76 -15.22
CA LYS A 523 -24.77 -11.14 -15.57
C LYS A 523 -23.91 -12.18 -14.85
N GLU A 524 -22.61 -11.94 -14.73
CA GLU A 524 -21.71 -12.82 -14.00
C GLU A 524 -22.03 -12.82 -12.50
N CYS A 525 -22.27 -11.64 -11.89
CA CYS A 525 -22.78 -11.54 -10.52
C CYS A 525 -24.07 -12.36 -10.34
N PHE A 526 -25.02 -12.21 -11.26
CA PHE A 526 -26.25 -12.99 -11.23
C PHE A 526 -25.97 -14.49 -11.36
N ARG A 527 -25.09 -14.92 -12.27
CA ARG A 527 -24.77 -16.34 -12.51
C ARG A 527 -24.23 -17.02 -11.25
N VAL A 528 -23.24 -16.41 -10.60
CA VAL A 528 -22.54 -17.00 -9.46
C VAL A 528 -23.35 -16.96 -8.17
N LEU A 529 -24.31 -16.04 -8.02
CA LEU A 529 -25.19 -16.00 -6.85
C LEU A 529 -26.06 -17.26 -6.72
N ASN A 530 -26.26 -17.72 -5.49
CA ASN A 530 -27.28 -18.70 -5.12
C ASN A 530 -28.67 -18.10 -5.30
N LYS A 531 -29.69 -18.97 -5.43
CA LYS A 531 -31.08 -18.51 -5.37
C LYS A 531 -31.33 -17.82 -4.03
N ASN A 532 -31.99 -16.66 -4.04
CA ASN A 532 -32.16 -15.76 -2.89
C ASN A 532 -30.84 -15.13 -2.37
N GLY A 533 -29.73 -15.30 -3.08
CA GLY A 533 -28.49 -14.60 -2.78
C GLY A 533 -28.61 -13.11 -3.08
N VAL A 534 -27.84 -12.29 -2.38
CA VAL A 534 -27.99 -10.83 -2.40
C VAL A 534 -26.75 -10.14 -2.94
N PHE A 535 -26.95 -9.25 -3.91
CA PHE A 535 -25.93 -8.36 -4.42
C PHE A 535 -26.10 -6.97 -3.81
N ARG A 536 -25.07 -6.50 -3.10
CA ARG A 536 -24.97 -5.12 -2.59
C ARG A 536 -24.00 -4.32 -3.45
N LEU A 537 -24.47 -3.17 -3.92
CA LEU A 537 -23.76 -2.33 -4.87
C LEU A 537 -23.74 -0.88 -4.38
N VAL A 538 -22.53 -0.30 -4.39
CA VAL A 538 -22.26 1.09 -3.98
C VAL A 538 -21.62 1.84 -5.15
N LEU A 539 -22.22 2.96 -5.54
CA LEU A 539 -21.85 3.73 -6.73
C LEU A 539 -21.94 5.23 -6.49
N PHE A 540 -21.22 6.02 -7.28
CA PHE A 540 -21.44 7.46 -7.37
C PHE A 540 -22.74 7.79 -8.12
N SER A 541 -23.45 8.80 -7.64
CA SER A 541 -24.77 9.21 -8.13
C SER A 541 -24.89 10.71 -8.24
N TYR A 542 -25.57 11.17 -9.29
CA TYR A 542 -25.92 12.58 -9.49
C TYR A 542 -27.28 12.94 -8.86
N GLU A 543 -28.02 11.98 -8.30
CA GLU A 543 -29.42 12.18 -7.90
C GLU A 543 -29.60 13.35 -6.92
N GLU A 544 -28.79 13.42 -5.85
CA GLU A 544 -28.90 14.52 -4.87
C GLU A 544 -28.38 15.84 -5.45
N ILE A 545 -27.37 15.80 -6.32
CA ILE A 545 -26.86 17.01 -7.01
C ILE A 545 -27.95 17.65 -7.86
N ILE A 546 -28.68 16.87 -8.66
CA ILE A 546 -29.77 17.41 -9.49
C ILE A 546 -30.90 17.96 -8.62
N LYS A 547 -31.20 17.34 -7.47
CA LYS A 547 -32.22 17.85 -6.55
C LYS A 547 -31.88 19.23 -6.00
N LEU A 548 -30.60 19.54 -5.75
CA LEU A 548 -30.17 20.87 -5.31
C LEU A 548 -30.65 21.98 -6.26
N PHE A 549 -30.67 21.71 -7.58
CA PHE A 549 -31.12 22.68 -8.59
C PHE A 549 -32.64 22.77 -8.74
N SER A 550 -33.38 21.86 -8.11
CA SER A 550 -34.85 21.80 -8.19
C SER A 550 -35.54 22.31 -6.92
N THR A 551 -34.76 22.71 -5.92
CA THR A 551 -35.22 23.14 -4.59
C THR A 551 -35.00 24.63 -4.40
N SER A 552 -35.94 25.32 -3.75
CA SER A 552 -35.82 26.74 -3.38
C SER A 552 -35.52 26.97 -1.89
N ASN A 553 -35.50 25.91 -1.08
CA ASN A 553 -35.23 25.95 0.37
C ASN A 553 -34.29 24.81 0.77
N PHE A 554 -33.01 25.11 0.97
CA PHE A 554 -32.02 24.12 1.39
C PHE A 554 -32.13 23.79 2.88
N SER A 555 -32.11 22.50 3.19
CA SER A 555 -31.89 21.94 4.52
C SER A 555 -30.47 22.24 5.03
N SER A 556 -30.26 22.11 6.34
CA SER A 556 -28.94 22.36 6.95
C SER A 556 -27.83 21.51 6.34
N ILE A 557 -28.12 20.26 5.99
CA ILE A 557 -27.13 19.33 5.43
C ILE A 557 -26.79 19.64 3.96
N GLU A 558 -27.75 20.11 3.16
CA GLU A 558 -27.51 20.60 1.79
C GLU A 558 -26.60 21.83 1.81
N LYS A 559 -26.89 22.76 2.72
CA LYS A 559 -26.05 23.96 2.92
C LYS A 559 -24.64 23.59 3.35
N GLU A 560 -24.50 22.60 4.24
CA GLU A 560 -23.20 22.09 4.68
C GLU A 560 -22.43 21.44 3.53
N TYR A 561 -23.08 20.58 2.74
CA TYR A 561 -22.48 19.95 1.57
C TYR A 561 -21.95 20.97 0.57
N ILE A 562 -22.74 21.99 0.20
CA ILE A 562 -22.33 23.04 -0.75
C ILE A 562 -21.11 23.79 -0.22
N LYS A 563 -21.12 24.17 1.06
CA LYS A 563 -19.99 24.87 1.70
C LYS A 563 -18.73 24.01 1.71
N CYS A 564 -18.85 22.75 2.11
CA CYS A 564 -17.71 21.82 2.15
C CYS A 564 -17.16 21.53 0.74
N ASN A 565 -18.03 21.39 -0.26
CA ASN A 565 -17.62 21.20 -1.65
C ASN A 565 -16.79 22.40 -2.15
N ILE A 566 -17.25 23.63 -1.94
CA ILE A 566 -16.54 24.83 -2.42
C ILE A 566 -15.20 25.01 -1.70
N LYS A 567 -15.18 24.86 -0.38
CA LYS A 567 -13.94 24.96 0.42
C LYS A 567 -12.86 23.98 -0.03
N LYS A 568 -13.25 22.80 -0.53
CA LYS A 568 -12.30 21.80 -1.03
C LYS A 568 -11.54 22.26 -2.29
N TYR A 569 -12.12 23.15 -3.09
CA TYR A 569 -11.54 23.61 -4.36
C TYR A 569 -11.16 25.09 -4.35
N SER A 570 -11.35 25.79 -3.23
CA SER A 570 -11.00 27.20 -3.08
C SER A 570 -10.47 27.51 -1.68
N SER A 571 -9.28 28.10 -1.62
CA SER A 571 -8.61 28.52 -0.38
C SER A 571 -8.96 29.95 0.06
N SER A 572 -9.74 30.69 -0.71
CA SER A 572 -10.14 32.07 -0.40
C SER A 572 -11.32 32.11 0.58
N GLU A 573 -11.38 33.16 1.40
CA GLU A 573 -12.56 33.54 2.19
C GLU A 573 -13.69 34.00 1.27
N ILE A 574 -14.26 33.07 0.51
CA ILE A 574 -15.45 33.31 -0.30
C ILE A 574 -16.63 33.50 0.66
N ASP A 575 -17.41 34.55 0.44
CA ASP A 575 -18.67 34.75 1.14
C ASP A 575 -19.67 33.67 0.71
N LEU A 576 -19.84 32.66 1.58
CA LEU A 576 -20.77 31.53 1.39
C LEU A 576 -22.15 31.80 2.01
N THR A 577 -22.52 33.07 2.23
CA THR A 577 -23.85 33.44 2.77
C THR A 577 -24.95 33.28 1.72
N ASP A 578 -24.65 33.55 0.46
CA ASP A 578 -25.55 33.30 -0.68
C ASP A 578 -25.27 31.92 -1.31
N ILE A 579 -26.04 30.93 -0.88
CA ILE A 579 -25.87 29.52 -1.28
C ILE A 579 -26.41 29.28 -2.70
N ASP A 580 -27.34 30.10 -3.19
CA ASP A 580 -27.92 29.95 -4.52
C ASP A 580 -26.88 30.25 -5.61
N SER A 581 -26.08 31.30 -5.45
CA SER A 581 -25.00 31.62 -6.39
C SER A 581 -23.87 30.58 -6.40
N CYS A 582 -23.75 29.79 -5.34
CA CYS A 582 -22.75 28.74 -5.15
C CYS A 582 -23.08 27.42 -5.89
N LEU A 583 -24.31 27.22 -6.36
CA LEU A 583 -24.73 25.96 -6.98
C LEU A 583 -23.98 25.64 -8.28
N SER A 584 -23.78 26.65 -9.14
CA SER A 584 -23.09 26.47 -10.43
C SER A 584 -21.65 25.96 -10.27
N VAL A 585 -20.93 26.48 -9.27
CA VAL A 585 -19.58 26.04 -8.91
C VAL A 585 -19.61 24.63 -8.32
N THR A 586 -20.59 24.33 -7.46
CA THR A 586 -20.77 23.00 -6.85
C THR A 586 -20.95 21.92 -7.92
N LEU A 587 -21.78 22.17 -8.94
CA LEU A 587 -21.95 21.26 -10.06
C LEU A 587 -20.68 21.11 -10.89
N THR A 588 -19.99 22.22 -11.18
CA THR A 588 -18.73 22.19 -11.93
C THR A 588 -17.68 21.32 -11.23
N ASN A 589 -17.51 21.49 -9.92
CA ASN A 589 -16.61 20.70 -9.09
C ASN A 589 -17.01 19.22 -9.08
N PHE A 590 -18.31 18.91 -8.96
CA PHE A 590 -18.82 17.55 -9.03
C PHE A 590 -18.52 16.90 -10.40
N MET A 591 -18.77 17.60 -11.50
CA MET A 591 -18.49 17.11 -12.85
C MET A 591 -17.00 16.88 -13.08
N HIS A 592 -16.14 17.80 -12.61
CA HIS A 592 -14.68 17.62 -12.67
C HIS A 592 -14.21 16.44 -11.84
N LYS A 593 -14.83 16.18 -10.68
CA LYS A 593 -14.48 15.04 -9.83
C LYS A 593 -14.79 13.70 -10.51
N PHE A 594 -15.91 13.62 -11.23
CA PHE A 594 -16.44 12.37 -11.78
C PHE A 594 -16.33 12.27 -13.31
N TYR A 595 -15.43 13.05 -13.94
CA TYR A 595 -15.32 13.15 -15.40
C TYR A 595 -15.02 11.81 -16.12
N ASN A 596 -14.41 10.86 -15.42
CA ASN A 596 -14.11 9.51 -15.93
C ASN A 596 -15.06 8.43 -15.40
N CYS A 597 -16.13 8.80 -14.70
CA CYS A 597 -17.07 7.84 -14.11
C CYS A 597 -18.42 7.89 -14.82
N ASN A 598 -19.00 6.72 -15.07
CA ASN A 598 -20.41 6.62 -15.43
C ASN A 598 -21.26 6.83 -14.19
N LEU A 599 -22.10 7.87 -14.17
CA LEU A 599 -22.97 8.15 -13.04
C LEU A 599 -24.34 7.51 -13.22
N TYR A 600 -24.82 6.83 -12.17
CA TYR A 600 -26.08 6.10 -12.20
C TYR A 600 -27.13 6.76 -11.31
N ASN A 601 -28.39 6.61 -11.71
CA ASN A 601 -29.54 6.83 -10.84
C ASN A 601 -30.19 5.47 -10.53
N PHE A 602 -31.02 5.43 -9.49
CA PHE A 602 -31.64 4.19 -9.05
C PHE A 602 -32.58 3.60 -10.09
N LYS A 603 -33.37 4.43 -10.77
CA LYS A 603 -34.38 3.96 -11.74
C LYS A 603 -33.73 3.22 -12.91
N SER A 604 -32.66 3.76 -13.46
CA SER A 604 -31.92 3.17 -14.58
C SER A 604 -31.27 1.85 -14.17
N LEU A 605 -30.62 1.83 -13.01
CA LEU A 605 -29.90 0.65 -12.53
C LEU A 605 -30.84 -0.46 -12.07
N ALA A 606 -31.95 -0.13 -11.38
CA ALA A 606 -32.97 -1.09 -11.00
C ALA A 606 -33.64 -1.73 -12.23
N ARG A 607 -33.88 -0.95 -13.29
CA ARG A 607 -34.37 -1.50 -14.57
C ARG A 607 -33.36 -2.48 -15.17
N LEU A 608 -32.07 -2.14 -15.19
CA LEU A 608 -31.03 -3.00 -15.73
C LEU A 608 -30.91 -4.32 -14.96
N LEU A 609 -30.86 -4.25 -13.63
CA LEU A 609 -30.83 -5.42 -12.75
C LEU A 609 -32.07 -6.31 -12.95
N GLY A 610 -33.26 -5.70 -13.07
CA GLY A 610 -34.50 -6.42 -13.33
C GLY A 610 -34.51 -7.14 -14.69
N LEU A 611 -33.93 -6.54 -15.73
CA LEU A 611 -33.79 -7.18 -17.05
C LEU A 611 -32.84 -8.39 -17.02
N ILE A 612 -31.88 -8.42 -16.10
CA ILE A 612 -30.95 -9.54 -15.91
C ILE A 612 -31.62 -10.68 -15.11
N GLY A 613 -32.63 -10.37 -14.30
CA GLY A 613 -33.40 -11.33 -13.51
C GLY A 613 -33.33 -11.13 -12.00
N PHE A 614 -32.68 -10.05 -11.54
CA PHE A 614 -32.74 -9.68 -10.12
C PHE A 614 -34.15 -9.22 -9.73
N VAL A 615 -34.54 -9.53 -8.49
CA VAL A 615 -35.79 -9.15 -7.84
C VAL A 615 -35.50 -8.39 -6.54
N ASP A 616 -36.54 -7.87 -5.89
CA ASP A 616 -36.45 -7.16 -4.59
C ASP A 616 -35.38 -6.05 -4.56
N ILE A 617 -35.31 -5.25 -5.63
CA ILE A 617 -34.30 -4.20 -5.79
C ILE A 617 -34.68 -2.98 -4.94
N VAL A 618 -33.85 -2.65 -3.95
CA VAL A 618 -34.15 -1.61 -2.96
C VAL A 618 -32.97 -0.65 -2.75
N LYS A 619 -33.27 0.62 -2.44
CA LYS A 619 -32.26 1.56 -1.92
C LYS A 619 -31.93 1.20 -0.47
N CYS A 620 -30.67 1.34 -0.09
CA CYS A 620 -30.19 1.11 1.27
C CYS A 620 -29.49 2.34 1.83
N ASP A 621 -29.52 2.49 3.15
CA ASP A 621 -28.67 3.47 3.84
C ASP A 621 -27.24 2.93 4.01
N ILE A 622 -26.31 3.86 4.21
CA ILE A 622 -24.91 3.59 4.50
C ILE A 622 -24.77 2.74 5.77
N LEU A 623 -23.90 1.72 5.73
CA LEU A 623 -23.66 0.72 6.79
C LEU A 623 -24.86 -0.15 7.17
N CYS A 624 -26.04 0.09 6.58
CA CYS A 624 -27.29 -0.58 6.92
C CYS A 624 -27.67 -1.64 5.88
N SER A 625 -28.04 -2.82 6.38
CA SER A 625 -28.62 -3.91 5.58
C SER A 625 -29.55 -4.79 6.43
N LYS A 626 -30.58 -5.36 5.79
CA LYS A 626 -31.41 -6.42 6.39
C LYS A 626 -30.60 -7.70 6.60
N HIS A 627 -29.57 -7.93 5.79
CA HIS A 627 -28.70 -9.10 5.86
C HIS A 627 -27.49 -8.80 6.74
N LYS A 628 -27.29 -9.59 7.80
CA LYS A 628 -26.18 -9.38 8.75
C LYS A 628 -24.80 -9.32 8.08
N PRO A 629 -24.45 -10.16 7.08
CA PRO A 629 -23.15 -10.09 6.40
C PRO A 629 -22.92 -8.79 5.61
N LEU A 630 -23.99 -8.08 5.24
CA LEU A 630 -23.93 -6.88 4.40
C LEU A 630 -23.94 -5.56 5.19
N ARG A 631 -23.75 -5.61 6.52
CA ARG A 631 -23.69 -4.43 7.39
C ARG A 631 -22.25 -3.96 7.55
N ASN A 632 -22.09 -2.64 7.76
CA ASN A 632 -20.80 -2.01 8.03
C ASN A 632 -19.70 -2.28 6.98
N LEU A 633 -20.07 -2.42 5.70
CA LEU A 633 -19.10 -2.74 4.64
C LEU A 633 -18.46 -1.50 4.00
N GLU A 634 -19.18 -0.38 3.94
CA GLU A 634 -18.70 0.82 3.25
C GLU A 634 -17.57 1.54 4.02
N SER A 635 -16.41 1.74 3.38
CA SER A 635 -15.28 2.48 3.95
C SER A 635 -15.43 4.01 3.80
N CYS A 636 -16.56 4.57 4.22
CA CYS A 636 -16.94 5.97 3.95
C CYS A 636 -15.88 6.99 4.37
N ASN A 637 -15.24 6.77 5.52
CA ASN A 637 -14.26 7.68 6.13
C ASN A 637 -12.97 7.82 5.31
N LEU A 638 -12.71 6.94 4.34
CA LEU A 638 -11.57 7.04 3.43
C LEU A 638 -11.79 8.05 2.29
N TYR A 639 -13.04 8.40 1.99
CA TYR A 639 -13.39 9.21 0.84
C TYR A 639 -13.75 10.65 1.22
N MET A 640 -14.53 10.82 2.29
CA MET A 640 -14.98 12.10 2.83
C MET A 640 -15.80 11.88 4.12
N PRO A 641 -16.12 12.95 4.89
CA PRO A 641 -17.09 12.86 5.97
C PRO A 641 -18.41 12.19 5.56
N LEU A 642 -19.02 11.43 6.47
CA LEU A 642 -20.18 10.58 6.20
C LEU A 642 -21.38 11.34 5.60
N ASN A 643 -21.63 12.56 6.08
CA ASN A 643 -22.67 13.45 5.58
C ASN A 643 -22.47 13.83 4.11
N MET A 644 -21.22 14.05 3.68
CA MET A 644 -20.89 14.31 2.29
C MET A 644 -20.96 13.04 1.44
N TYR A 645 -20.48 11.91 1.99
CA TYR A 645 -20.47 10.63 1.27
C TYR A 645 -21.89 10.20 0.87
N LYS A 646 -22.87 10.43 1.75
CA LYS A 646 -24.29 10.20 1.46
C LYS A 646 -24.83 11.02 0.29
N PHE A 647 -24.31 12.22 0.07
CA PHE A 647 -24.77 13.13 -0.98
C PHE A 647 -24.36 12.69 -2.37
N GLU A 648 -23.21 12.03 -2.50
CA GLU A 648 -22.64 11.67 -3.79
C GLU A 648 -22.79 10.17 -4.12
N THR A 649 -23.43 9.38 -3.26
CA THR A 649 -23.42 7.91 -3.35
C THR A 649 -24.83 7.32 -3.40
N LEU A 650 -25.03 6.33 -4.27
CA LEU A 650 -26.19 5.46 -4.30
C LEU A 650 -25.79 4.06 -3.81
N ILE A 651 -26.54 3.53 -2.85
CA ILE A 651 -26.40 2.16 -2.33
C ILE A 651 -27.69 1.43 -2.62
N LEU A 652 -27.59 0.24 -3.21
CA LEU A 652 -28.73 -0.63 -3.42
C LEU A 652 -28.40 -2.09 -3.12
N GLU A 653 -29.45 -2.85 -2.84
CA GLU A 653 -29.43 -4.30 -2.74
C GLU A 653 -30.39 -4.91 -3.76
N ALA A 654 -30.02 -6.05 -4.32
CA ALA A 654 -30.83 -6.79 -5.28
C ALA A 654 -30.68 -8.30 -5.04
N THR A 655 -31.78 -9.04 -5.13
CA THR A 655 -31.83 -10.48 -4.82
C THR A 655 -31.91 -11.31 -6.10
N LYS A 656 -31.23 -12.46 -6.16
CA LYS A 656 -31.42 -13.42 -7.25
C LYS A 656 -32.74 -14.18 -7.09
N GLY A 657 -33.62 -14.06 -8.08
CA GLY A 657 -34.94 -14.72 -8.14
C GLY A 657 -34.92 -16.24 -8.29
#